data_AF-A0A4R6QFE8-F1
#
_entry.id   AF-A0A4R6QFE8-F1
#
_cell.length_a   1.000
_cell.length_b   1.000
_cell.length_c   1.000
_cell.angle_alpha   90.00
_cell.angle_beta   90.00
_cell.angle_gamma   90.00
#
_symmetry.space_group_name_H-M   'P 1'
#
loop_
_entity.id
_entity.type
_entity.pdbx_description
1 polymer ?
#
loop_
_entity_poly.entity_id
_entity_poly.type
_entity_poly.pdbx_seq_one_letter_code
_entity_poly.pdbx_strand_id
1 'polypeptide(L)'
;MKTKTSILIAGLLLGTALHAQALVADWQFDEVAGSTLNTSVNSGPGSTWNLALTGSASNGLGQFSIGNDGRGGSGTRSTYADFASDFTAISYGTLRLSAHFSAWNPSSAGSSFTLGFIEGNDFSTAQFSLAAALGGGFALSGAVDPFGDGKPLAQIASFASFSPLTVYLDLDLDAHSYSLAYDLGLGFTRLGSASVDSLTSGVNSLRLAVAGDFSAAPLLLDSISVSAVPEPATWLLMIAALPLLGWQRRRLTPVAWTAALLLAAPARAEPPLANVIIGGGLRNCTSSDAPLASQLSPNCSKTWPEILAQDPGLAGIAPERVPLGRMPAMPSYRYRIDAIGLAALQAQPDPLLPAAQKARLLNQLRPRQAVSSLSLAELVAGLDLHALTPIEQAATLNSLVEPPSADREQRQLQARSVAFLTNAASTAIYREFVQAARTAAGGKRPRIGVVTAASRNPYMDHDINVHALRSAGADAVWLPASGALRQALDTGECRHLPVLLDAYVNTSAAGGPLHHVDLSFPELARQHQAFCDDGGEGFNAALTQLDGIFFSGGDQARLLESFVGRDAQGRYRRLSPQLEILRARHAAGRLVVAGTSAGNASQAGPGVPMLSGGESWQVLARGFVSGQGPTIEGQGRAGVSYPDGGLGFFRLGALDSHFSQRSREGRLLRFVKDSGLDYGFGVDENTALLVGRPDAGGSTELRVVGAGGVFIADLRQARAQGAADGPIRIDAATVHYLNDGDRARVDGQGRLQIALAADKTLLPANPDAPAVSGTDVQNPRGMTFVKLLQAMGRGGALQAWASTAAQDQAPRFGIRLQRLPDSEFRVAAHGGLSYTNVQLALAPCDAACDAPQLQPPEVKKAAP
;
A
#
# COMPACT_ATOMS: atom_id res chain seq x y z
N MET A 1 19.33 -13.34 54.44
CA MET A 1 20.34 -13.36 53.36
C MET A 1 20.05 -14.33 52.20
N LYS A 2 18.88 -14.99 52.12
CA LYS A 2 18.51 -15.88 50.99
C LYS A 2 17.38 -15.38 50.07
N THR A 3 16.86 -14.17 50.29
CA THR A 3 15.74 -13.60 49.52
C THR A 3 16.13 -12.50 48.54
N LYS A 4 17.38 -12.01 48.58
CA LYS A 4 17.88 -11.01 47.62
C LYS A 4 18.50 -11.61 46.35
N THR A 5 18.88 -12.88 46.38
CA THR A 5 19.51 -13.55 45.22
C THR A 5 18.48 -14.03 44.19
N SER A 6 17.27 -14.41 44.62
CA SER A 6 16.22 -14.90 43.71
C SER A 6 15.46 -13.80 42.97
N ILE A 7 15.41 -12.58 43.53
CA ILE A 7 14.82 -11.41 42.86
C ILE A 7 15.80 -10.82 41.83
N LEU A 8 17.11 -10.96 42.05
CA LEU A 8 18.12 -10.55 41.06
C LEU A 8 18.13 -11.49 39.85
N ILE A 9 17.94 -12.80 40.04
CA ILE A 9 17.92 -13.76 38.92
C ILE A 9 16.60 -13.68 38.12
N ALA A 10 15.47 -13.41 38.78
CA ALA A 10 14.20 -13.13 38.08
C ALA A 10 14.23 -11.78 37.36
N GLY A 11 14.88 -10.76 37.93
CA GLY A 11 15.09 -9.46 37.26
C GLY A 11 16.06 -9.52 36.07
N LEU A 12 17.06 -10.42 36.10
CA LEU A 12 17.97 -10.63 34.98
C LEU A 12 17.40 -11.51 33.86
N LEU A 13 16.47 -12.43 34.16
CA LEU A 13 15.79 -13.26 33.14
C LEU A 13 14.54 -12.58 32.53
N LEU A 14 13.89 -11.66 33.24
CA LEU A 14 12.82 -10.81 32.69
C LEU A 14 13.35 -9.54 32.00
N GLY A 15 14.64 -9.24 32.12
CA GLY A 15 15.29 -8.09 31.47
C GLY A 15 15.69 -8.31 30.01
N THR A 16 15.58 -9.52 29.46
CA THR A 16 16.09 -9.85 28.10
C THR A 16 15.10 -10.60 27.20
N ALA A 17 13.90 -10.95 27.65
CA ALA A 17 12.92 -11.71 26.87
C ALA A 17 11.69 -10.87 26.46
N LEU A 18 11.94 -9.71 25.85
CA LEU A 18 10.93 -8.86 25.21
C LEU A 18 11.60 -8.14 24.03
N HIS A 19 11.87 -8.86 22.94
CA HIS A 19 12.32 -8.22 21.71
C HIS A 19 11.57 -8.81 20.50
N ALA A 20 10.63 -8.01 19.99
CA ALA A 20 10.51 -7.81 18.54
C ALA A 20 11.91 -7.62 17.95
N GLN A 21 12.16 -8.09 16.72
CA GLN A 21 13.45 -7.97 15.99
C GLN A 21 14.43 -7.01 16.67
N ALA A 22 15.43 -7.54 17.38
CA ALA A 22 16.37 -6.68 18.08
C ALA A 22 17.31 -6.11 17.03
N LEU A 23 17.15 -4.83 16.68
CA LEU A 23 18.10 -4.12 15.85
C LEU A 23 19.44 -4.10 16.57
N VAL A 24 20.44 -4.76 15.99
CA VAL A 24 21.78 -4.92 16.57
C VAL A 24 22.63 -3.71 16.21
N ALA A 25 22.65 -3.38 14.92
CA ALA A 25 23.38 -2.25 14.38
C ALA A 25 22.66 -1.73 13.14
N ASP A 26 22.65 -0.43 12.96
CA ASP A 26 22.07 0.22 11.77
C ASP A 26 22.98 1.36 11.34
N TRP A 27 23.76 1.11 10.30
CA TRP A 27 24.61 2.12 9.68
C TRP A 27 23.83 2.78 8.56
N GLN A 28 23.36 4.00 8.83
CA GLN A 28 22.75 4.88 7.83
C GLN A 28 23.73 5.96 7.43
N PHE A 29 23.78 6.29 6.14
CA PHE A 29 24.82 7.14 5.58
C PHE A 29 24.39 8.60 5.32
N ASP A 30 23.41 9.08 6.09
CA ASP A 30 22.83 10.43 6.07
C ASP A 30 23.69 11.46 6.83
N GLU A 31 24.96 11.50 6.45
CA GLU A 31 26.01 12.33 7.05
C GLU A 31 26.40 13.50 6.13
N VAL A 32 27.14 14.47 6.66
CA VAL A 32 27.70 15.57 5.87
C VAL A 32 28.52 15.02 4.71
N ALA A 33 28.37 15.61 3.52
CA ALA A 33 29.16 15.27 2.35
C ALA A 33 30.66 15.25 2.68
N GLY A 34 31.35 14.16 2.36
CA GLY A 34 32.76 13.95 2.68
C GLY A 34 33.04 13.11 3.93
N SER A 35 32.03 12.75 4.73
CA SER A 35 32.21 11.94 5.95
C SER A 35 32.64 10.50 5.63
N THR A 36 33.68 9.99 6.32
CA THR A 36 34.20 8.63 6.16
C THR A 36 33.39 7.61 6.99
N LEU A 37 33.42 6.33 6.60
CA LEU A 37 32.60 5.25 7.21
C LEU A 37 32.71 5.12 8.74
N ASN A 38 33.85 5.46 9.33
CA ASN A 38 34.09 5.40 10.78
C ASN A 38 33.63 6.66 11.53
N THR A 39 33.18 7.70 10.82
CA THR A 39 32.71 8.96 11.39
C THR A 39 31.20 9.13 11.31
N SER A 40 30.47 8.20 10.69
CA SER A 40 29.02 8.21 10.67
C SER A 40 28.43 7.87 12.06
N VAL A 41 27.53 8.72 12.54
CA VAL A 41 27.13 8.93 13.94
C VAL A 41 26.01 7.97 14.39
N ASN A 42 25.64 6.97 13.59
CA ASN A 42 24.52 6.06 13.91
C ASN A 42 24.92 4.65 14.37
N SER A 43 26.19 4.40 14.73
CA SER A 43 26.53 3.13 15.37
C SER A 43 25.84 3.02 16.74
N GLY A 44 25.21 1.87 16.99
CA GLY A 44 24.82 1.50 18.35
C GLY A 44 26.03 1.56 19.30
N PRO A 45 25.81 1.55 20.62
CA PRO A 45 26.89 1.67 21.59
C PRO A 45 27.99 0.61 21.33
N GLY A 46 29.14 1.05 20.81
CA GLY A 46 30.37 0.24 20.73
C GLY A 46 30.81 -0.32 19.38
N SER A 47 30.14 -0.03 18.25
CA SER A 47 30.58 -0.54 16.92
C SER A 47 31.22 0.54 16.04
N THR A 48 32.55 0.53 15.92
CA THR A 48 33.30 1.41 15.00
C THR A 48 34.00 0.57 13.93
N TRP A 49 33.90 0.98 12.66
CA TRP A 49 34.62 0.34 11.57
C TRP A 49 36.14 0.53 11.69
N ASN A 50 36.90 -0.57 11.57
CA ASN A 50 38.37 -0.54 11.51
C ASN A 50 38.84 -0.15 10.09
N LEU A 51 39.50 0.99 9.95
CA LEU A 51 39.70 1.70 8.68
C LEU A 51 40.65 1.01 7.70
N ALA A 52 40.16 0.74 6.48
CA ALA A 52 41.00 0.43 5.30
C ALA A 52 40.40 0.83 3.92
N LEU A 53 39.18 1.41 3.85
CA LEU A 53 38.57 1.84 2.58
C LEU A 53 38.88 3.33 2.29
N THR A 54 40.06 3.61 1.76
CA THR A 54 40.48 4.96 1.37
C THR A 54 39.72 5.46 0.13
N GLY A 55 39.27 6.73 0.16
CA GLY A 55 38.57 7.39 -0.96
C GLY A 55 37.04 7.30 -0.95
N SER A 56 36.43 6.63 0.03
CA SER A 56 34.97 6.51 0.18
C SER A 56 34.41 7.53 1.18
N ALA A 57 33.27 8.15 0.85
CA ALA A 57 32.66 9.20 1.65
C ALA A 57 31.14 9.31 1.46
N SER A 58 30.41 9.83 2.45
CA SER A 58 29.01 10.21 2.27
C SER A 58 28.86 11.34 1.25
N ASN A 59 27.76 11.35 0.51
CA ASN A 59 27.44 12.38 -0.48
C ASN A 59 26.54 13.50 0.06
N GLY A 60 26.13 13.47 1.32
CA GLY A 60 25.22 14.48 1.90
C GLY A 60 23.74 14.33 1.51
N LEU A 61 23.37 13.24 0.83
CA LEU A 61 22.00 12.93 0.40
C LEU A 61 21.49 11.61 0.99
N GLY A 62 22.05 11.14 2.11
CA GLY A 62 21.68 9.84 2.68
C GLY A 62 22.51 8.66 2.17
N GLN A 63 23.57 8.88 1.40
CA GLN A 63 24.23 7.79 0.65
C GLN A 63 25.75 7.81 0.83
N PHE A 64 26.31 6.64 1.09
CA PHE A 64 27.73 6.39 1.08
C PHE A 64 28.21 6.08 -0.34
N SER A 65 29.11 6.92 -0.83
CA SER A 65 29.78 6.76 -2.11
C SER A 65 31.08 6.00 -1.91
N ILE A 66 31.18 4.82 -2.53
CA ILE A 66 32.41 4.03 -2.51
C ILE A 66 33.33 4.56 -3.62
N GLY A 67 34.39 5.26 -3.22
CA GLY A 67 35.36 5.90 -4.14
C GLY A 67 36.78 5.35 -4.01
N ASN A 68 37.57 5.50 -5.08
CA ASN A 68 38.99 5.11 -5.16
C ASN A 68 39.89 6.29 -4.76
N ASP A 69 41.00 6.03 -4.06
CA ASP A 69 42.02 7.03 -3.69
C ASP A 69 43.07 7.28 -4.78
N GLY A 70 42.85 6.76 -6.00
CA GLY A 70 43.73 6.93 -7.14
C GLY A 70 45.04 6.14 -7.06
N ARG A 71 45.20 5.26 -6.06
CA ARG A 71 46.36 4.36 -5.91
C ARG A 71 45.97 2.97 -6.39
N GLY A 72 46.04 2.77 -7.71
CA GLY A 72 45.59 1.57 -8.39
C GLY A 72 46.19 0.26 -7.88
N GLY A 73 45.36 -0.77 -7.81
CA GLY A 73 45.75 -2.17 -7.63
C GLY A 73 44.51 -3.08 -7.61
N SER A 74 44.63 -4.26 -8.22
CA SER A 74 43.64 -5.36 -8.27
C SER A 74 43.37 -6.03 -6.92
N GLY A 75 43.60 -5.32 -5.80
CA GLY A 75 43.47 -5.85 -4.45
C GLY A 75 42.05 -5.69 -3.92
N THR A 76 41.52 -6.74 -3.29
CA THR A 76 40.30 -6.63 -2.47
C THR A 76 40.65 -5.83 -1.22
N ARG A 77 40.01 -4.67 -1.00
CA ARG A 77 40.11 -3.92 0.25
C ARG A 77 38.97 -4.38 1.16
N SER A 78 39.26 -4.70 2.43
CA SER A 78 38.25 -5.12 3.40
C SER A 78 38.33 -4.26 4.66
N THR A 79 37.18 -3.95 5.24
CA THR A 79 37.04 -3.32 6.55
C THR A 79 36.06 -4.13 7.40
N TYR A 80 36.22 -4.05 8.71
CA TYR A 80 35.46 -4.83 9.67
C TYR A 80 34.82 -3.91 10.69
N ALA A 81 33.56 -4.20 11.03
CA ALA A 81 32.90 -3.63 12.20
C ALA A 81 32.67 -4.76 13.19
N ASP A 82 33.31 -4.65 14.34
CA ASP A 82 33.03 -5.53 15.46
C ASP A 82 31.69 -5.16 16.06
N PHE A 83 30.89 -6.16 16.39
CA PHE A 83 29.71 -5.94 17.22
C PHE A 83 30.16 -5.69 18.67
N ALA A 84 29.38 -4.92 19.45
CA ALA A 84 29.74 -4.59 20.84
C ALA A 84 30.02 -5.86 21.68
N SER A 85 30.73 -5.72 22.82
CA SER A 85 31.16 -6.84 23.68
C SER A 85 30.08 -7.87 24.04
N ASP A 86 28.83 -7.42 24.06
CA ASP A 86 27.65 -8.20 24.49
C ASP A 86 27.11 -9.10 23.36
N PHE A 87 27.57 -8.90 22.12
CA PHE A 87 27.15 -9.67 20.94
C PHE A 87 27.77 -11.06 20.87
N THR A 88 28.94 -11.26 21.51
CA THR A 88 29.61 -12.58 21.63
C THR A 88 28.75 -13.64 22.34
N ALA A 89 27.61 -13.26 22.93
CA ALA A 89 26.66 -14.16 23.57
C ALA A 89 25.56 -14.71 22.62
N ILE A 90 25.41 -14.17 21.39
CA ILE A 90 24.41 -14.64 20.43
C ILE A 90 24.93 -15.89 19.72
N SER A 91 24.48 -17.05 20.20
CA SER A 91 24.86 -18.37 19.70
C SER A 91 23.69 -19.16 19.09
N TYR A 92 22.49 -18.58 19.05
CA TYR A 92 21.25 -19.20 18.59
C TYR A 92 20.31 -18.14 17.98
N GLY A 93 19.36 -18.55 17.14
CA GLY A 93 18.42 -17.69 16.40
C GLY A 93 18.88 -17.29 15.00
N THR A 94 18.10 -16.44 14.33
CA THR A 94 18.42 -15.93 12.99
C THR A 94 19.01 -14.54 13.05
N LEU A 95 20.21 -14.34 12.49
CA LEU A 95 20.79 -13.04 12.21
C LEU A 95 20.42 -12.59 10.79
N ARG A 96 19.80 -11.42 10.67
CA ARG A 96 19.46 -10.82 9.38
C ARG A 96 20.34 -9.62 9.11
N LEU A 97 21.11 -9.70 8.04
CA LEU A 97 21.83 -8.58 7.43
C LEU A 97 21.00 -8.02 6.27
N SER A 98 20.81 -6.71 6.23
CA SER A 98 20.22 -6.03 5.08
C SER A 98 21.09 -4.89 4.59
N ALA A 99 21.19 -4.74 3.27
CA ALA A 99 21.94 -3.66 2.62
C ALA A 99 21.07 -3.01 1.53
N HIS A 100 20.94 -1.68 1.58
CA HIS A 100 20.12 -0.92 0.64
C HIS A 100 20.98 -0.08 -0.30
N PHE A 101 20.79 -0.26 -1.60
CA PHE A 101 21.51 0.41 -2.67
C PHE A 101 20.53 1.24 -3.51
N SER A 102 20.84 2.51 -3.71
CA SER A 102 20.01 3.44 -4.49
C SER A 102 20.29 3.35 -5.98
N ALA A 103 21.57 3.27 -6.35
CA ALA A 103 21.99 3.14 -7.73
C ALA A 103 23.44 2.64 -7.83
N TRP A 104 23.73 1.99 -8.94
CA TRP A 104 25.09 1.75 -9.42
C TRP A 104 25.04 1.77 -10.95
N ASN A 105 26.06 2.34 -11.59
CA ASN A 105 26.19 2.29 -13.04
C ASN A 105 27.60 1.80 -13.38
N PRO A 106 27.82 0.52 -13.67
CA PRO A 106 29.18 -0.02 -13.70
C PRO A 106 29.90 0.50 -14.95
N SER A 107 30.93 1.32 -14.76
CA SER A 107 31.75 1.85 -15.85
C SER A 107 32.88 0.91 -16.27
N SER A 108 33.14 -0.16 -15.52
CA SER A 108 34.21 -1.14 -15.80
C SER A 108 33.82 -2.57 -15.37
N ALA A 109 34.21 -3.55 -16.19
CA ALA A 109 34.10 -4.97 -15.83
C ALA A 109 35.10 -5.31 -14.72
N GLY A 110 34.67 -6.05 -13.69
CA GLY A 110 35.53 -6.52 -12.60
C GLY A 110 35.35 -5.82 -11.25
N SER A 111 34.44 -4.85 -11.14
CA SER A 111 34.07 -4.25 -9.85
C SER A 111 33.06 -5.13 -9.10
N SER A 112 33.32 -5.39 -7.82
CA SER A 112 32.46 -6.16 -6.94
C SER A 112 32.41 -5.59 -5.53
N PHE A 113 31.24 -5.68 -4.93
CA PHE A 113 30.93 -5.36 -3.55
C PHE A 113 30.55 -6.65 -2.83
N THR A 114 31.09 -6.91 -1.65
CA THR A 114 30.77 -8.09 -0.85
C THR A 114 30.53 -7.69 0.60
N LEU A 115 29.47 -8.23 1.19
CA LEU A 115 29.10 -7.99 2.58
C LEU A 115 28.69 -9.31 3.23
N GLY A 116 29.16 -9.56 4.45
CA GLY A 116 28.91 -10.83 5.12
C GLY A 116 29.33 -10.89 6.57
N PHE A 117 28.89 -11.93 7.26
CA PHE A 117 29.21 -12.22 8.65
C PHE A 117 30.57 -12.90 8.79
N ILE A 118 31.25 -12.65 9.90
CA ILE A 118 32.51 -13.29 10.28
C ILE A 118 32.31 -14.06 11.57
N GLU A 119 32.92 -15.24 11.62
CA GLU A 119 33.14 -16.00 12.84
C GLU A 119 34.64 -16.04 13.14
N GLY A 120 35.04 -15.55 14.32
CA GLY A 120 36.45 -15.47 14.71
C GLY A 120 37.19 -14.31 14.03
N ASN A 121 38.48 -14.47 13.77
CA ASN A 121 39.33 -13.36 13.31
C ASN A 121 39.58 -13.31 11.80
N ASP A 122 39.30 -14.38 11.04
CA ASP A 122 39.79 -14.49 9.65
C ASP A 122 38.82 -15.15 8.64
N PHE A 123 37.67 -15.69 9.05
CA PHE A 123 36.80 -16.48 8.14
C PHE A 123 35.37 -15.93 8.03
N SER A 124 34.90 -15.70 6.79
CA SER A 124 33.52 -15.28 6.52
C SER A 124 32.56 -16.46 6.52
N THR A 125 31.57 -16.42 7.41
CA THR A 125 30.57 -17.46 7.64
C THR A 125 29.48 -17.51 6.56
N ALA A 126 28.98 -16.35 6.15
CA ALA A 126 28.00 -16.22 5.08
C ALA A 126 28.10 -14.82 4.48
N GLN A 127 28.07 -14.73 3.15
CA GLN A 127 28.21 -13.45 2.46
C GLN A 127 27.35 -13.41 1.18
N PHE A 128 27.09 -12.19 0.72
CA PHE A 128 26.62 -11.94 -0.64
C PHE A 128 27.62 -11.07 -1.39
N SER A 129 27.69 -11.28 -2.71
CA SER A 129 28.50 -10.48 -3.62
C SER A 129 27.62 -9.88 -4.72
N LEU A 130 27.74 -8.58 -4.90
CA LEU A 130 27.13 -7.80 -5.97
C LEU A 130 28.23 -7.36 -6.94
N ALA A 131 28.26 -7.89 -8.16
CA ALA A 131 29.33 -7.68 -9.13
C ALA A 131 28.83 -7.18 -10.48
N ALA A 132 29.62 -6.37 -11.17
CA ALA A 132 29.37 -6.01 -12.56
C ALA A 132 29.62 -7.22 -13.48
N ALA A 133 28.65 -7.57 -14.31
CA ALA A 133 28.72 -8.75 -15.17
C ALA A 133 29.51 -8.48 -16.48
N LEU A 134 30.21 -9.50 -16.99
CA LEU A 134 30.87 -9.45 -18.29
C LEU A 134 29.82 -9.35 -19.40
N GLY A 135 29.66 -8.15 -19.99
CA GLY A 135 28.66 -7.86 -21.03
C GLY A 135 27.60 -6.81 -20.63
N GLY A 136 27.68 -6.26 -19.41
CA GLY A 136 26.74 -5.24 -18.91
C GLY A 136 25.74 -5.80 -17.90
N GLY A 137 25.27 -4.95 -16.99
CA GLY A 137 24.42 -5.33 -15.87
C GLY A 137 25.19 -5.89 -14.67
N PHE A 138 24.49 -6.62 -13.82
CA PHE A 138 24.92 -7.01 -12.50
C PHE A 138 24.59 -8.47 -12.20
N ALA A 139 25.40 -9.09 -11.36
CA ALA A 139 25.17 -10.41 -10.79
C ALA A 139 25.19 -10.31 -9.27
N LEU A 140 24.14 -10.81 -8.63
CA LEU A 140 24.04 -11.02 -7.19
C LEU A 140 24.16 -12.51 -6.90
N SER A 141 25.14 -12.88 -6.08
CA SER A 141 25.39 -14.25 -5.65
C SER A 141 25.58 -14.32 -4.13
N GLY A 142 25.38 -15.51 -3.57
CA GLY A 142 25.68 -15.81 -2.17
C GLY A 142 26.64 -16.99 -2.07
N ALA A 143 27.54 -16.94 -1.09
CA ALA A 143 28.53 -17.97 -0.85
C ALA A 143 28.92 -18.05 0.65
N VAL A 144 29.49 -19.19 1.01
CA VAL A 144 30.25 -19.42 2.25
C VAL A 144 31.70 -19.49 1.83
N ASP A 145 32.56 -18.67 2.42
CA ASP A 145 34.01 -18.52 2.17
C ASP A 145 34.49 -18.49 0.68
N PRO A 146 34.98 -17.36 0.15
CA PRO A 146 35.56 -17.31 -1.20
C PRO A 146 36.93 -18.02 -1.36
N PHE A 147 37.57 -18.52 -0.28
CA PHE A 147 38.89 -19.19 -0.34
C PHE A 147 38.95 -20.63 0.21
N GLY A 148 37.86 -21.19 0.71
CA GLY A 148 37.80 -22.56 1.21
C GLY A 148 36.50 -23.24 0.78
N ASP A 149 36.57 -24.14 -0.21
CA ASP A 149 35.63 -25.18 -0.70
C ASP A 149 34.09 -25.04 -0.54
N GLY A 150 33.57 -23.87 -0.16
CA GLY A 150 32.19 -23.66 0.25
C GLY A 150 31.20 -23.75 -0.91
N LYS A 151 30.00 -24.27 -0.62
CA LYS A 151 28.94 -24.45 -1.63
C LYS A 151 28.36 -23.09 -2.03
N PRO A 152 28.57 -22.61 -3.27
CA PRO A 152 27.87 -21.42 -3.75
C PRO A 152 26.36 -21.71 -3.81
N LEU A 153 25.53 -20.67 -3.73
CA LEU A 153 24.13 -20.81 -4.13
C LEU A 153 24.08 -21.24 -5.61
N ALA A 154 23.26 -22.24 -5.92
CA ALA A 154 23.08 -22.75 -7.28
C ALA A 154 22.44 -21.72 -8.23
N GLN A 155 21.85 -20.65 -7.68
CA GLN A 155 21.17 -19.60 -8.43
C GLN A 155 21.84 -18.25 -8.20
N ILE A 156 22.11 -17.56 -9.31
CA ILE A 156 22.64 -16.19 -9.36
C ILE A 156 21.51 -15.32 -9.93
N ALA A 157 21.24 -14.18 -9.31
CA ALA A 157 20.33 -13.19 -9.89
C ALA A 157 21.12 -12.26 -10.78
N SER A 158 20.70 -12.11 -12.03
CA SER A 158 21.28 -11.16 -12.96
C SER A 158 20.28 -10.07 -13.31
N PHE A 159 20.71 -8.81 -13.30
CA PHE A 159 19.87 -7.66 -13.63
C PHE A 159 20.62 -6.68 -14.53
N ALA A 160 19.95 -6.15 -15.55
CA ALA A 160 20.55 -5.20 -16.50
C ALA A 160 20.87 -3.85 -15.83
N SER A 161 20.04 -3.42 -14.89
CA SER A 161 20.26 -2.27 -14.03
C SER A 161 19.46 -2.42 -12.72
N PHE A 162 19.74 -1.59 -11.71
CA PHE A 162 18.89 -1.46 -10.53
C PHE A 162 18.82 -0.02 -10.03
N SER A 163 17.65 0.38 -9.55
CA SER A 163 17.44 1.59 -8.74
C SER A 163 16.01 1.58 -8.15
N PRO A 164 15.80 1.26 -6.86
CA PRO A 164 16.76 0.76 -5.85
C PRO A 164 16.92 -0.77 -5.85
N LEU A 165 17.90 -1.28 -5.09
CA LEU A 165 18.11 -2.70 -4.77
C LEU A 165 18.30 -2.85 -3.26
N THR A 166 17.55 -3.73 -2.62
CA THR A 166 17.81 -4.17 -1.24
C THR A 166 18.24 -5.62 -1.27
N VAL A 167 19.30 -5.97 -0.55
CA VAL A 167 19.76 -7.35 -0.40
C VAL A 167 19.58 -7.78 1.05
N TYR A 168 19.07 -8.99 1.26
CA TYR A 168 18.85 -9.61 2.56
C TYR A 168 19.65 -10.91 2.65
N LEU A 169 20.51 -11.01 3.65
CA LEU A 169 21.24 -12.22 3.99
C LEU A 169 20.82 -12.67 5.39
N ASP A 170 20.11 -13.79 5.46
CA ASP A 170 19.68 -14.41 6.72
C ASP A 170 20.64 -15.55 7.05
N LEU A 171 21.29 -15.48 8.21
CA LEU A 171 22.09 -16.56 8.79
C LEU A 171 21.32 -17.17 9.95
N ASP A 172 20.90 -18.42 9.77
CA ASP A 172 20.24 -19.23 10.78
C ASP A 172 21.30 -20.00 11.58
N LEU A 173 21.53 -19.56 12.81
CA LEU A 173 22.54 -20.15 13.70
C LEU A 173 22.12 -21.53 14.20
N ASP A 174 20.82 -21.80 14.29
CA ASP A 174 20.26 -23.07 14.78
C ASP A 174 20.27 -24.13 13.67
N ALA A 175 19.86 -23.75 12.46
CA ALA A 175 19.82 -24.64 11.31
C ALA A 175 21.16 -24.77 10.58
N HIS A 176 22.20 -24.05 11.02
CA HIS A 176 23.51 -23.96 10.34
C HIS A 176 23.35 -23.70 8.84
N SER A 177 22.53 -22.70 8.49
CA SER A 177 22.21 -22.39 7.10
C SER A 177 22.15 -20.90 6.88
N TYR A 178 22.37 -20.47 5.64
CA TYR A 178 22.10 -19.10 5.24
C TYR A 178 21.14 -19.06 4.07
N SER A 179 20.43 -17.94 3.92
CA SER A 179 19.61 -17.68 2.75
C SER A 179 19.76 -16.27 2.25
N LEU A 180 19.72 -16.12 0.92
CA LEU A 180 19.88 -14.86 0.23
C LEU A 180 18.59 -14.48 -0.47
N ALA A 181 18.23 -13.21 -0.38
CA ALA A 181 17.11 -12.64 -1.09
C ALA A 181 17.40 -11.19 -1.47
N TYR A 182 16.60 -10.66 -2.38
CA TYR A 182 16.71 -9.27 -2.80
C TYR A 182 15.35 -8.67 -3.16
N ASP A 183 15.27 -7.35 -3.19
CA ASP A 183 14.09 -6.58 -3.58
C ASP A 183 14.52 -5.39 -4.46
N LEU A 184 13.98 -5.32 -5.69
CA LEU A 184 14.22 -4.23 -6.64
C LEU A 184 13.16 -3.09 -6.54
N GLY A 185 12.47 -2.99 -5.40
CA GLY A 185 11.33 -2.08 -5.22
C GLY A 185 10.01 -2.61 -5.78
N LEU A 186 9.98 -3.87 -6.25
CA LEU A 186 8.81 -4.54 -6.82
C LEU A 186 8.35 -5.75 -5.98
N GLY A 187 9.10 -6.10 -4.93
CA GLY A 187 8.81 -7.22 -4.04
C GLY A 187 10.02 -8.11 -3.79
N PHE A 188 9.94 -8.86 -2.70
CA PHE A 188 10.98 -9.75 -2.21
C PHE A 188 11.11 -11.01 -3.07
N THR A 189 12.32 -11.28 -3.55
CA THR A 189 12.68 -12.48 -4.33
C THR A 189 13.77 -13.24 -3.59
N ARG A 190 13.49 -14.50 -3.21
CA ARG A 190 14.47 -15.38 -2.57
C ARG A 190 15.32 -16.09 -3.63
N LEU A 191 16.64 -15.97 -3.53
CA LEU A 191 17.60 -16.65 -4.43
C LEU A 191 17.83 -18.10 -4.03
N GLY A 192 17.79 -18.40 -2.74
CA GLY A 192 17.95 -19.76 -2.23
C GLY A 192 18.53 -19.79 -0.82
N SER A 193 18.83 -21.00 -0.36
CA SER A 193 19.51 -21.25 0.91
C SER A 193 20.54 -22.37 0.76
N ALA A 194 21.61 -22.31 1.54
CA ALA A 194 22.64 -23.35 1.59
C ALA A 194 23.15 -23.55 3.02
N SER A 195 23.73 -24.72 3.28
CA SER A 195 24.32 -25.06 4.57
C SER A 195 25.62 -24.28 4.79
N VAL A 196 25.90 -23.97 6.05
CA VAL A 196 27.17 -23.40 6.52
C VAL A 196 27.91 -24.50 7.29
N ASP A 197 29.17 -24.74 6.96
CA ASP A 197 29.98 -25.76 7.65
C ASP A 197 30.44 -25.23 9.01
N SER A 198 30.03 -25.91 10.09
CA SER A 198 30.34 -25.68 11.52
C SER A 198 30.38 -24.21 12.00
N LEU A 199 29.29 -23.75 12.63
CA LEU A 199 29.28 -22.57 13.51
C LEU A 199 29.71 -23.03 14.91
N THR A 200 30.92 -22.71 15.34
CA THR A 200 31.50 -23.20 16.61
C THR A 200 31.45 -22.19 17.75
N SER A 201 31.35 -20.89 17.44
CA SER A 201 31.56 -19.80 18.40
C SER A 201 30.63 -18.58 18.22
N GLY A 202 29.71 -18.60 17.24
CA GLY A 202 28.81 -17.48 16.94
C GLY A 202 29.48 -16.40 16.06
N VAL A 203 28.69 -15.44 15.58
CA VAL A 203 29.19 -14.34 14.75
C VAL A 203 29.71 -13.22 15.64
N ASN A 204 30.89 -12.68 15.36
CA ASN A 204 31.52 -11.60 16.16
C ASN A 204 31.71 -10.28 15.39
N SER A 205 31.77 -10.32 14.06
CA SER A 205 32.02 -9.12 13.24
C SER A 205 31.27 -9.13 11.91
N LEU A 206 31.09 -7.94 11.34
CA LEU A 206 30.61 -7.73 9.97
C LEU A 206 31.80 -7.38 9.05
N ARG A 207 31.92 -8.07 7.92
CA ARG A 207 32.89 -7.76 6.86
C ARG A 207 32.24 -6.99 5.74
N LEU A 208 32.88 -5.87 5.38
CA LEU A 208 32.66 -5.18 4.11
C LEU A 208 33.92 -5.31 3.26
N ALA A 209 33.79 -5.89 2.07
CA ALA A 209 34.88 -6.06 1.11
C ALA A 209 34.51 -5.45 -0.24
N VAL A 210 35.44 -4.73 -0.85
CA VAL A 210 35.27 -4.06 -2.13
C VAL A 210 36.45 -4.40 -3.02
N ALA A 211 36.19 -4.80 -4.26
CA ALA A 211 37.20 -5.05 -5.28
C ALA A 211 36.86 -4.30 -6.58
N GLY A 212 37.85 -3.75 -7.25
CA GLY A 212 37.68 -3.00 -8.51
C GLY A 212 37.61 -1.49 -8.34
N ASP A 213 37.38 -0.80 -9.46
CA ASP A 213 37.41 0.68 -9.55
C ASP A 213 35.99 1.24 -9.64
N PHE A 214 35.66 2.17 -8.74
CA PHE A 214 34.35 2.83 -8.61
C PHE A 214 34.45 4.36 -8.83
N SER A 215 35.62 4.88 -9.25
CA SER A 215 35.87 6.32 -9.39
C SER A 215 35.01 7.00 -10.46
N ALA A 216 34.82 6.35 -11.61
CA ALA A 216 34.03 6.89 -12.71
C ALA A 216 32.51 6.72 -12.52
N ALA A 217 32.10 5.80 -11.64
CA ALA A 217 30.71 5.57 -11.31
C ALA A 217 30.55 4.94 -9.92
N PRO A 218 30.23 5.75 -8.90
CA PRO A 218 30.16 5.27 -7.52
C PRO A 218 29.00 4.29 -7.32
N LEU A 219 29.24 3.29 -6.48
CA LEU A 219 28.17 2.47 -5.89
C LEU A 219 27.59 3.27 -4.71
N LEU A 220 26.30 3.61 -4.78
CA LEU A 220 25.61 4.39 -3.76
C LEU A 220 24.86 3.46 -2.81
N LEU A 221 25.35 3.40 -1.58
CA LEU A 221 24.82 2.59 -0.50
C LEU A 221 24.10 3.49 0.51
N ASP A 222 22.82 3.24 0.76
CA ASP A 222 22.00 4.11 1.61
C ASP A 222 22.03 3.66 3.09
N SER A 223 22.00 2.34 3.33
CA SER A 223 22.14 1.77 4.68
C SER A 223 22.62 0.32 4.71
N ILE A 224 23.20 -0.07 5.85
CA ILE A 224 23.43 -1.47 6.25
C ILE A 224 22.81 -1.66 7.63
N SER A 225 21.99 -2.69 7.82
CA SER A 225 21.48 -3.05 9.14
C SER A 225 21.66 -4.53 9.46
N VAL A 226 21.90 -4.81 10.73
CA VAL A 226 21.96 -6.16 11.30
C VAL A 226 20.92 -6.25 12.40
N SER A 227 20.11 -7.31 12.37
CA SER A 227 19.09 -7.57 13.38
C SER A 227 19.10 -9.02 13.81
N ALA A 228 18.81 -9.27 15.08
CA ALA A 228 18.60 -10.60 15.61
C ALA A 228 17.10 -10.90 15.67
N VAL A 229 16.69 -12.00 15.04
CA VAL A 229 15.31 -12.48 14.99
C VAL A 229 15.23 -13.74 15.86
N PRO A 230 14.57 -13.69 17.03
CA PRO A 230 14.41 -14.86 17.86
C PRO A 230 13.45 -15.88 17.21
N GLU A 231 13.79 -17.17 17.30
CA GLU A 231 12.91 -18.22 16.79
C GLU A 231 11.60 -18.35 17.60
N PRO A 232 10.48 -18.74 16.97
CA PRO A 232 9.17 -18.90 17.63
C PRO A 232 9.15 -19.93 18.78
N ALA A 233 10.14 -20.84 18.86
CA ALA A 233 10.18 -21.92 19.84
C ALA A 233 10.36 -21.43 21.30
N THR A 234 10.85 -20.21 21.51
CA THR A 234 10.96 -19.60 22.85
C THR A 234 9.60 -19.37 23.52
N TRP A 235 8.52 -19.22 22.75
CA TRP A 235 7.16 -19.06 23.28
C TRP A 235 6.62 -20.32 23.96
N LEU A 236 7.03 -21.52 23.51
CA LEU A 236 6.54 -22.79 24.06
C LEU A 236 7.16 -23.12 25.43
N LEU A 237 8.42 -22.74 25.65
CA LEU A 237 9.07 -22.90 26.95
C LEU A 237 8.49 -21.95 28.01
N MET A 238 8.03 -20.75 27.60
CA MET A 238 7.39 -19.77 28.48
C MET A 238 5.99 -20.23 28.96
N ILE A 239 5.22 -20.90 28.09
CA ILE A 239 3.90 -21.43 28.45
C ILE A 239 4.02 -22.62 29.42
N ALA A 240 5.08 -23.42 29.30
CA ALA A 240 5.34 -24.54 30.20
C ALA A 240 5.79 -24.12 31.62
N ALA A 241 6.22 -22.88 31.82
CA ALA A 241 6.67 -22.36 33.12
C ALA A 241 5.55 -21.71 33.96
N LEU A 242 4.42 -21.34 33.34
CA LEU A 242 3.27 -20.72 34.01
C LEU A 242 2.59 -21.60 35.10
N PRO A 243 2.61 -22.95 35.06
CA PRO A 243 2.05 -23.77 36.14
C PRO A 243 2.94 -23.82 37.39
N LEU A 244 4.24 -23.53 37.30
CA LEU A 244 5.19 -23.63 38.41
C LEU A 244 5.17 -22.41 39.35
N LEU A 245 4.62 -21.27 38.89
CA LEU A 245 4.47 -20.05 39.70
C LEU A 245 3.14 -19.99 40.48
N GLY A 246 2.22 -20.92 40.23
CA GLY A 246 0.89 -20.97 40.85
C GLY A 246 0.83 -21.58 42.25
N TRP A 247 1.95 -21.94 42.86
CA TRP A 247 1.96 -22.76 44.08
C TRP A 247 2.66 -22.14 45.30
N GLN A 248 2.37 -20.87 45.62
CA GLN A 248 2.50 -20.37 47.01
C GLN A 248 1.44 -19.29 47.32
N ARG A 249 0.24 -19.71 47.72
CA ARG A 249 -0.68 -18.86 48.48
C ARG A 249 -0.22 -18.80 49.93
N ARG A 250 0.24 -17.62 50.41
CA ARG A 250 -0.14 -17.06 51.73
C ARG A 250 0.47 -15.68 52.00
N ARG A 251 -0.44 -14.76 52.37
CA ARG A 251 -0.28 -13.49 53.12
C ARG A 251 0.35 -12.31 52.38
N LEU A 252 -0.50 -11.43 51.84
CA LEU A 252 -0.19 -10.01 51.60
C LEU A 252 -1.19 -9.14 52.38
N THR A 253 -0.66 -8.10 53.03
CA THR A 253 -1.32 -7.18 53.98
C THR A 253 -2.18 -6.09 53.30
N PRO A 254 -3.08 -5.40 54.04
CA PRO A 254 -4.15 -4.55 53.47
C PRO A 254 -3.69 -3.33 52.67
N VAL A 255 -2.41 -2.95 52.74
CA VAL A 255 -1.84 -1.79 52.04
C VAL A 255 -1.62 -2.06 50.53
N ALA A 256 -1.61 -3.33 50.11
CA ALA A 256 -1.45 -3.69 48.70
C ALA A 256 -2.73 -3.52 47.86
N TRP A 257 -3.90 -3.39 48.49
CA TRP A 257 -5.17 -3.24 47.78
C TRP A 257 -5.43 -1.81 47.30
N THR A 258 -4.96 -0.79 48.04
CA THR A 258 -5.14 0.61 47.65
C THR A 258 -4.22 1.04 46.50
N ALA A 259 -3.02 0.46 46.38
CA ALA A 259 -2.13 0.71 45.25
C ALA A 259 -2.59 -0.01 43.97
N ALA A 260 -3.19 -1.20 44.08
CA ALA A 260 -3.73 -1.94 42.94
C ALA A 260 -4.99 -1.29 42.33
N LEU A 261 -5.77 -0.56 43.14
CA LEU A 261 -6.97 0.16 42.69
C LEU A 261 -6.69 1.51 42.01
N LEU A 262 -5.49 2.08 42.17
CA LEU A 262 -5.07 3.32 41.49
C LEU A 262 -4.30 3.08 40.17
N LEU A 263 -3.80 1.86 39.95
CA LEU A 263 -3.16 1.42 38.69
C LEU A 263 -4.11 0.66 37.76
N ALA A 264 -5.34 0.38 38.20
CA ALA A 264 -6.41 -0.16 37.39
C ALA A 264 -7.45 0.93 37.08
N ALA A 265 -7.02 2.05 36.50
CA ALA A 265 -7.95 2.80 35.67
C ALA A 265 -8.40 1.85 34.56
N PRO A 266 -9.70 1.57 34.37
CA PRO A 266 -10.13 0.73 33.27
C PRO A 266 -9.57 1.37 31.99
N ALA A 267 -8.78 0.62 31.23
CA ALA A 267 -8.46 0.99 29.86
C ALA A 267 -9.80 1.35 29.20
N ARG A 268 -9.96 2.62 28.86
CA ARG A 268 -11.20 3.11 28.25
C ARG A 268 -11.45 2.20 27.05
N ALA A 269 -12.56 1.47 27.05
CA ALA A 269 -12.89 0.59 25.94
C ALA A 269 -12.87 1.43 24.66
N GLU A 270 -12.08 1.02 23.66
CA GLU A 270 -11.97 1.77 22.42
C GLU A 270 -13.37 1.91 21.79
N PRO A 271 -13.72 3.10 21.28
CA PRO A 271 -15.01 3.28 20.65
C PRO A 271 -15.12 2.34 19.45
N PRO A 272 -16.31 1.75 19.21
CA PRO A 272 -16.53 0.88 18.05
C PRO A 272 -16.20 1.62 16.75
N LEU A 273 -15.52 0.94 15.83
CA LEU A 273 -15.14 1.53 14.54
C LEU A 273 -16.37 1.77 13.66
N ALA A 274 -16.37 2.91 12.97
CA ALA A 274 -17.33 3.26 11.93
C ALA A 274 -16.75 2.99 10.54
N ASN A 275 -15.47 3.32 10.32
CA ASN A 275 -14.83 3.22 9.02
C ASN A 275 -13.40 2.67 9.10
N VAL A 276 -12.98 2.01 8.03
CA VAL A 276 -11.60 1.60 7.75
C VAL A 276 -11.21 2.19 6.40
N ILE A 277 -10.37 3.21 6.41
CA ILE A 277 -9.94 3.94 5.22
C ILE A 277 -8.57 3.41 4.79
N ILE A 278 -8.50 2.63 3.70
CA ILE A 278 -7.29 1.90 3.29
C ILE A 278 -6.64 2.59 2.09
N GLY A 279 -5.34 2.86 2.17
CA GLY A 279 -4.63 3.59 1.12
C GLY A 279 -4.43 2.82 -0.18
N GLY A 280 -4.58 1.50 -0.21
CA GLY A 280 -4.28 0.68 -1.38
C GLY A 280 -3.01 -0.13 -1.20
N GLY A 281 -2.54 -0.80 -2.25
CA GLY A 281 -1.24 -1.50 -2.24
C GLY A 281 -1.07 -2.57 -1.15
N LEU A 282 -2.18 -3.12 -0.62
CA LEU A 282 -2.14 -4.25 0.32
C LEU A 282 -1.29 -5.38 -0.28
N ARG A 283 -0.44 -5.99 0.54
CA ARG A 283 0.31 -7.21 0.18
C ARG A 283 -0.58 -8.44 0.37
N ASN A 284 -0.45 -9.41 -0.51
CA ASN A 284 -1.45 -10.48 -0.65
C ASN A 284 -0.80 -11.83 -0.90
N CYS A 285 -1.44 -12.87 -0.37
CA CYS A 285 -1.15 -14.26 -0.66
C CYS A 285 -2.21 -14.74 -1.66
N THR A 286 -1.87 -14.77 -2.96
CA THR A 286 -2.81 -15.01 -4.07
C THR A 286 -2.37 -16.20 -4.94
N SER A 287 -3.33 -16.99 -5.43
CA SER A 287 -3.05 -18.20 -6.22
C SER A 287 -2.40 -17.92 -7.57
N SER A 288 -2.73 -16.77 -8.16
CA SER A 288 -2.14 -16.32 -9.42
C SER A 288 -0.65 -16.03 -9.36
N ASP A 289 -0.10 -15.88 -8.16
CA ASP A 289 1.31 -15.53 -7.96
C ASP A 289 2.15 -16.78 -7.65
N ALA A 290 1.52 -17.96 -7.54
CA ALA A 290 2.21 -19.23 -7.36
C ALA A 290 2.78 -19.73 -8.70
N PRO A 291 4.10 -19.95 -8.84
CA PRO A 291 4.64 -20.48 -10.09
C PRO A 291 4.26 -21.94 -10.32
N LEU A 292 4.26 -22.75 -9.25
CA LEU A 292 3.94 -24.18 -9.23
C LEU A 292 3.31 -24.59 -7.89
N ALA A 293 2.63 -25.74 -7.84
CA ALA A 293 1.95 -26.25 -6.65
C ALA A 293 2.89 -26.53 -5.45
N SER A 294 4.14 -26.91 -5.72
CA SER A 294 5.16 -27.19 -4.70
C SER A 294 5.91 -25.94 -4.24
N GLN A 295 5.61 -24.77 -4.79
CA GLN A 295 6.33 -23.53 -4.50
C GLN A 295 5.44 -22.54 -3.74
N LEU A 296 6.07 -21.77 -2.85
CA LEU A 296 5.40 -20.68 -2.15
C LEU A 296 5.12 -19.53 -3.12
N SER A 297 3.89 -19.00 -3.11
CA SER A 297 3.63 -17.69 -3.71
C SER A 297 4.23 -16.58 -2.85
N PRO A 298 4.53 -15.41 -3.44
CA PRO A 298 4.88 -14.21 -2.68
C PRO A 298 3.88 -13.92 -1.55
N ASN A 299 4.41 -13.59 -0.38
CA ASN A 299 3.67 -13.30 0.85
C ASN A 299 2.81 -14.46 1.43
N CYS A 300 2.95 -15.70 0.94
CA CYS A 300 2.29 -16.86 1.53
C CYS A 300 3.24 -17.60 2.48
N SER A 301 2.71 -18.05 3.62
CA SER A 301 3.44 -18.89 4.58
C SER A 301 3.41 -20.39 4.25
N LYS A 302 2.55 -20.79 3.31
CA LYS A 302 2.34 -22.18 2.88
C LYS A 302 2.10 -22.28 1.38
N THR A 303 2.21 -23.48 0.83
CA THR A 303 1.89 -23.75 -0.58
C THR A 303 0.38 -23.74 -0.81
N TRP A 304 -0.09 -23.49 -2.04
CA TRP A 304 -1.52 -23.44 -2.33
C TRP A 304 -2.30 -24.75 -2.04
N PRO A 305 -1.75 -25.95 -2.29
CA PRO A 305 -2.40 -27.18 -1.86
C PRO A 305 -2.63 -27.23 -0.34
N GLU A 306 -1.66 -26.79 0.45
CA GLU A 306 -1.80 -26.72 1.91
C GLU A 306 -2.79 -25.65 2.35
N ILE A 307 -2.76 -24.48 1.71
CA ILE A 307 -3.68 -23.37 2.00
C ILE A 307 -5.12 -23.80 1.74
N LEU A 308 -5.42 -24.41 0.58
CA LEU A 308 -6.77 -24.87 0.27
C LEU A 308 -7.25 -25.96 1.25
N ALA A 309 -6.34 -26.78 1.78
CA ALA A 309 -6.67 -27.80 2.77
C ALA A 309 -6.88 -27.23 4.19
N GLN A 310 -6.23 -26.12 4.55
CA GLN A 310 -6.14 -25.64 5.93
C GLN A 310 -6.86 -24.31 6.18
N ASP A 311 -7.14 -23.51 5.16
CA ASP A 311 -7.85 -22.23 5.29
C ASP A 311 -9.36 -22.47 5.38
N PRO A 312 -10.01 -22.24 6.54
CA PRO A 312 -11.45 -22.47 6.70
C PRO A 312 -12.29 -21.56 5.81
N GLY A 313 -11.75 -20.40 5.40
CA GLY A 313 -12.43 -19.46 4.51
C GLY A 313 -12.48 -19.93 3.05
N LEU A 314 -11.66 -20.91 2.69
CA LEU A 314 -11.56 -21.50 1.34
C LEU A 314 -12.09 -22.94 1.28
N ALA A 315 -12.61 -23.46 2.39
CA ALA A 315 -13.16 -24.80 2.46
C ALA A 315 -14.24 -25.05 1.39
N GLY A 316 -14.14 -26.19 0.70
CA GLY A 316 -15.07 -26.59 -0.37
C GLY A 316 -14.69 -26.10 -1.77
N ILE A 317 -13.62 -25.31 -1.93
CA ILE A 317 -13.07 -24.99 -3.25
C ILE A 317 -12.19 -26.15 -3.72
N ALA A 318 -12.58 -26.78 -4.82
CA ALA A 318 -11.80 -27.87 -5.41
C ALA A 318 -10.47 -27.33 -6.00
N PRO A 319 -9.31 -27.99 -5.78
CA PRO A 319 -8.01 -27.51 -6.26
C PRO A 319 -7.95 -27.24 -7.77
N GLU A 320 -8.62 -28.06 -8.59
CA GLU A 320 -8.71 -27.91 -10.04
C GLU A 320 -9.43 -26.63 -10.51
N ARG A 321 -10.16 -25.96 -9.60
CA ARG A 321 -10.80 -24.67 -9.85
C ARG A 321 -9.90 -23.48 -9.54
N VAL A 322 -8.73 -23.69 -8.93
CA VAL A 322 -7.81 -22.62 -8.53
C VAL A 322 -6.52 -22.77 -9.32
N PRO A 323 -6.40 -22.11 -10.49
CA PRO A 323 -5.19 -22.21 -11.28
C PRO A 323 -4.05 -21.51 -10.55
N LEU A 324 -2.85 -22.07 -10.70
CA LEU A 324 -1.63 -21.51 -10.16
C LEU A 324 -0.91 -20.74 -11.26
N GLY A 325 -0.46 -19.53 -10.93
CA GLY A 325 0.29 -18.70 -11.85
C GLY A 325 -0.62 -17.90 -12.78
N ARG A 326 -0.24 -17.77 -14.05
CA ARG A 326 -0.97 -16.92 -15.00
C ARG A 326 -2.40 -17.42 -15.18
N MET A 327 -3.36 -16.57 -14.83
CA MET A 327 -4.77 -16.83 -15.08
C MET A 327 -5.02 -17.12 -16.57
N PRO A 328 -5.92 -18.07 -16.90
CA PRO A 328 -6.31 -18.32 -18.28
C PRO A 328 -6.76 -17.03 -18.98
N ALA A 329 -6.45 -16.92 -20.27
CA ALA A 329 -6.98 -15.83 -21.07
C ALA A 329 -8.50 -15.87 -21.07
N MET A 330 -9.12 -14.69 -21.08
CA MET A 330 -10.56 -14.56 -21.27
C MET A 330 -10.98 -15.28 -22.56
N PRO A 331 -12.13 -15.98 -22.56
CA PRO A 331 -12.56 -16.74 -23.71
C PRO A 331 -12.75 -15.83 -24.93
N SER A 332 -12.37 -16.34 -26.10
CA SER A 332 -12.82 -15.74 -27.35
C SER A 332 -14.27 -16.16 -27.63
N TYR A 333 -15.01 -15.23 -28.24
CA TYR A 333 -16.41 -15.43 -28.62
C TYR A 333 -16.52 -15.64 -30.13
N ARG A 334 -17.50 -16.46 -30.50
CA ARG A 334 -17.87 -16.74 -31.88
C ARG A 334 -19.20 -16.06 -32.17
N TYR A 335 -19.37 -15.63 -33.40
CA TYR A 335 -20.52 -14.87 -33.85
C TYR A 335 -21.13 -15.53 -35.07
N ARG A 336 -22.43 -15.42 -35.22
CA ARG A 336 -23.14 -15.94 -36.37
C ARG A 336 -24.13 -14.92 -36.93
N ILE A 337 -24.05 -14.71 -38.24
CA ILE A 337 -25.01 -13.88 -38.96
C ILE A 337 -26.06 -14.81 -39.56
N ASP A 338 -27.08 -15.14 -38.76
CA ASP A 338 -28.22 -15.97 -39.16
C ASP A 338 -29.55 -15.21 -38.99
N ALA A 339 -30.67 -15.85 -39.33
CA ALA A 339 -31.99 -15.25 -39.19
C ALA A 339 -32.34 -14.88 -37.73
N ILE A 340 -31.84 -15.64 -36.75
CA ILE A 340 -32.10 -15.42 -35.33
C ILE A 340 -31.35 -14.16 -34.86
N GLY A 341 -30.06 -14.07 -35.15
CA GLY A 341 -29.23 -12.92 -34.76
C GLY A 341 -29.66 -11.63 -35.46
N LEU A 342 -30.06 -11.70 -36.73
CA LEU A 342 -30.60 -10.54 -37.45
C LEU A 342 -31.97 -10.11 -36.88
N ALA A 343 -32.82 -11.05 -36.45
CA ALA A 343 -34.07 -10.74 -35.78
C ALA A 343 -33.83 -10.11 -34.39
N ALA A 344 -32.85 -10.63 -33.63
CA ALA A 344 -32.44 -10.06 -32.35
C ALA A 344 -31.91 -8.62 -32.52
N LEU A 345 -31.09 -8.37 -33.55
CA LEU A 345 -30.58 -7.03 -33.88
C LEU A 345 -31.73 -6.07 -34.26
N GLN A 346 -32.70 -6.56 -35.04
CA GLN A 346 -33.89 -5.79 -35.40
C GLN A 346 -34.77 -5.44 -34.18
N ALA A 347 -34.79 -6.32 -33.18
CA ALA A 347 -35.58 -6.18 -31.96
C ALA A 347 -34.93 -5.28 -30.88
N GLN A 348 -33.67 -4.87 -31.04
CA GLN A 348 -33.01 -3.94 -30.11
C GLN A 348 -33.81 -2.64 -30.00
N PRO A 349 -34.04 -2.08 -28.80
CA PRO A 349 -34.79 -0.83 -28.65
C PRO A 349 -33.94 0.37 -29.08
N ASP A 350 -34.61 1.45 -29.50
CA ASP A 350 -33.93 2.64 -30.04
C ASP A 350 -32.92 3.31 -29.07
N PRO A 351 -33.12 3.33 -27.73
CA PRO A 351 -32.10 3.83 -26.81
C PRO A 351 -30.77 3.04 -26.79
N LEU A 352 -30.79 1.78 -27.20
CA LEU A 352 -29.57 0.94 -27.28
C LEU A 352 -29.00 0.92 -28.69
N LEU A 353 -29.88 0.92 -29.70
CA LEU A 353 -29.49 0.93 -31.11
C LEU A 353 -30.51 1.73 -31.93
N PRO A 354 -30.22 3.00 -32.26
CA PRO A 354 -31.14 3.87 -32.99
C PRO A 354 -31.58 3.27 -34.33
N ALA A 355 -32.83 3.51 -34.71
CA ALA A 355 -33.43 2.94 -35.93
C ALA A 355 -32.59 3.15 -37.20
N ALA A 356 -31.94 4.31 -37.36
CA ALA A 356 -31.08 4.59 -38.50
C ALA A 356 -29.82 3.71 -38.52
N GLN A 357 -29.15 3.53 -37.37
CA GLN A 357 -27.97 2.66 -37.25
C GLN A 357 -28.35 1.19 -37.39
N LYS A 358 -29.48 0.79 -36.80
CA LYS A 358 -30.05 -0.55 -36.95
C LYS A 358 -30.32 -0.89 -38.43
N ALA A 359 -30.96 0.01 -39.18
CA ALA A 359 -31.20 -0.17 -40.61
C ALA A 359 -29.89 -0.27 -41.41
N ARG A 360 -28.91 0.59 -41.10
CA ARG A 360 -27.57 0.55 -41.71
C ARG A 360 -26.88 -0.79 -41.47
N LEU A 361 -26.84 -1.26 -40.23
CA LEU A 361 -26.20 -2.52 -39.86
C LEU A 361 -26.90 -3.72 -40.51
N LEU A 362 -28.23 -3.77 -40.48
CA LEU A 362 -28.99 -4.84 -41.14
C LEU A 362 -28.74 -4.88 -42.65
N ASN A 363 -28.65 -3.74 -43.32
CA ASN A 363 -28.32 -3.66 -44.74
C ASN A 363 -26.90 -4.16 -45.05
N GLN A 364 -25.94 -3.93 -44.15
CA GLN A 364 -24.57 -4.41 -44.28
C GLN A 364 -24.41 -5.91 -43.94
N LEU A 365 -25.20 -6.41 -42.98
CA LEU A 365 -25.09 -7.77 -42.46
C LEU A 365 -25.91 -8.80 -43.24
N ARG A 366 -27.10 -8.44 -43.75
CA ARG A 366 -27.96 -9.39 -44.52
C ARG A 366 -27.25 -10.06 -45.70
N PRO A 367 -26.44 -9.36 -46.53
CA PRO A 367 -25.71 -9.98 -47.64
C PRO A 367 -24.59 -10.92 -47.17
N ARG A 368 -24.22 -10.87 -45.88
CA ARG A 368 -23.09 -11.61 -45.28
C ARG A 368 -23.58 -12.78 -44.42
N GLN A 369 -24.82 -13.24 -44.59
CA GLN A 369 -25.32 -14.42 -43.89
C GLN A 369 -24.36 -15.60 -44.10
N ALA A 370 -23.96 -16.22 -43.00
CA ALA A 370 -22.96 -17.28 -43.00
C ALA A 370 -23.50 -18.50 -42.28
N VAL A 371 -23.23 -19.68 -42.84
CA VAL A 371 -23.56 -20.97 -42.21
C VAL A 371 -22.50 -21.33 -41.15
N SER A 372 -21.31 -20.72 -41.21
CA SER A 372 -20.21 -20.95 -40.29
C SER A 372 -20.03 -19.83 -39.27
N SER A 373 -19.57 -20.20 -38.08
CA SER A 373 -19.16 -19.29 -37.01
C SER A 373 -18.01 -18.37 -37.43
N LEU A 374 -18.09 -17.11 -37.02
CA LEU A 374 -17.12 -16.05 -37.28
C LEU A 374 -16.36 -15.69 -35.99
N SER A 375 -15.08 -15.36 -36.12
CA SER A 375 -14.34 -14.60 -35.11
C SER A 375 -14.81 -13.14 -35.07
N LEU A 376 -14.44 -12.40 -34.02
CA LEU A 376 -14.74 -10.97 -33.94
C LEU A 376 -14.16 -10.21 -35.16
N ALA A 377 -12.92 -10.50 -35.53
CA ALA A 377 -12.26 -9.87 -36.68
C ALA A 377 -13.01 -10.12 -38.00
N GLU A 378 -13.48 -11.35 -38.22
CA GLU A 378 -14.25 -11.70 -39.42
C GLU A 378 -15.64 -11.06 -39.42
N LEU A 379 -16.31 -10.97 -38.26
CA LEU A 379 -17.58 -10.28 -38.12
C LEU A 379 -17.43 -8.79 -38.50
N VAL A 380 -16.42 -8.13 -37.93
CA VAL A 380 -16.27 -6.68 -38.08
C VAL A 380 -15.57 -6.27 -39.38
N ALA A 381 -15.04 -7.21 -40.16
CA ALA A 381 -14.48 -6.94 -41.48
C ALA A 381 -15.55 -6.26 -42.37
N GLY A 382 -15.37 -4.97 -42.67
CA GLY A 382 -16.33 -4.17 -43.44
C GLY A 382 -17.49 -3.55 -42.64
N LEU A 383 -17.50 -3.70 -41.30
CA LEU A 383 -18.33 -2.90 -40.40
C LEU A 383 -17.47 -1.81 -39.77
N ASP A 384 -17.90 -0.56 -39.89
CA ASP A 384 -17.27 0.53 -39.17
C ASP A 384 -17.81 0.60 -37.73
N LEU A 385 -17.35 -0.31 -36.88
CA LEU A 385 -17.72 -0.30 -35.46
C LEU A 385 -17.22 0.96 -34.73
N HIS A 386 -16.16 1.61 -35.23
CA HIS A 386 -15.66 2.85 -34.63
C HIS A 386 -16.63 4.02 -34.80
N ALA A 387 -17.51 3.97 -35.81
CA ALA A 387 -18.62 4.91 -35.95
C ALA A 387 -19.79 4.65 -34.98
N LEU A 388 -19.76 3.55 -34.21
CA LEU A 388 -20.76 3.23 -33.20
C LEU A 388 -20.27 3.61 -31.81
N THR A 389 -21.19 4.12 -30.99
CA THR A 389 -20.98 4.32 -29.55
C THR A 389 -20.80 2.98 -28.83
N PRO A 390 -20.22 2.95 -27.61
CA PRO A 390 -20.03 1.70 -26.86
C PRO A 390 -21.33 0.90 -26.65
N ILE A 391 -22.47 1.56 -26.46
CA ILE A 391 -23.76 0.89 -26.27
C ILE A 391 -24.29 0.27 -27.57
N GLU A 392 -24.11 0.94 -28.70
CA GLU A 392 -24.50 0.43 -30.02
C GLU A 392 -23.63 -0.76 -30.43
N GLN A 393 -22.32 -0.71 -30.13
CA GLN A 393 -21.41 -1.85 -30.32
C GLN A 393 -21.85 -3.04 -29.46
N ALA A 394 -22.08 -2.82 -28.16
CA ALA A 394 -22.52 -3.87 -27.25
C ALA A 394 -23.85 -4.51 -27.70
N ALA A 395 -24.84 -3.70 -28.09
CA ALA A 395 -26.13 -4.19 -28.58
C ALA A 395 -25.98 -5.02 -29.88
N THR A 396 -25.10 -4.57 -30.78
CA THR A 396 -24.82 -5.26 -32.04
C THR A 396 -24.17 -6.61 -31.79
N LEU A 397 -23.11 -6.66 -30.98
CA LEU A 397 -22.38 -7.89 -30.70
C LEU A 397 -23.23 -8.89 -29.91
N ASN A 398 -23.98 -8.44 -28.90
CA ASN A 398 -24.87 -9.31 -28.12
C ASN A 398 -26.01 -9.90 -28.94
N SER A 399 -26.41 -9.25 -30.04
CA SER A 399 -27.42 -9.80 -30.96
C SER A 399 -26.89 -10.92 -31.84
N LEU A 400 -25.57 -11.01 -32.04
CA LEU A 400 -24.93 -11.90 -33.02
C LEU A 400 -24.02 -12.96 -32.37
N VAL A 401 -23.79 -12.87 -31.06
CA VAL A 401 -22.95 -13.81 -30.33
C VAL A 401 -23.59 -15.20 -30.30
N GLU A 402 -22.78 -16.23 -30.50
CA GLU A 402 -23.25 -17.60 -30.35
C GLU A 402 -23.39 -17.97 -28.87
N PRO A 403 -24.38 -18.79 -28.50
CA PRO A 403 -24.49 -19.31 -27.16
C PRO A 403 -23.20 -20.02 -26.74
N PRO A 404 -22.67 -19.78 -25.54
CA PRO A 404 -21.51 -20.52 -25.06
C PRO A 404 -21.81 -22.02 -25.00
N SER A 405 -20.80 -22.86 -25.21
CA SER A 405 -20.92 -24.30 -25.03
C SER A 405 -21.25 -24.65 -23.57
N ALA A 406 -22.03 -25.71 -23.35
CA ALA A 406 -22.48 -26.13 -22.02
C ALA A 406 -21.33 -26.39 -21.03
N ASP A 407 -20.13 -26.74 -21.52
CA ASP A 407 -18.95 -27.02 -20.69
C ASP A 407 -18.36 -25.77 -19.97
N ARG A 408 -18.89 -24.56 -20.20
CA ARG A 408 -18.39 -23.31 -19.60
C ARG A 408 -18.96 -22.96 -18.23
N GLU A 409 -19.75 -23.84 -17.59
CA GLU A 409 -20.39 -23.49 -16.32
C GLU A 409 -19.42 -23.33 -15.14
N GLN A 410 -18.28 -24.03 -15.14
CA GLN A 410 -17.32 -23.95 -14.04
C GLN A 410 -16.10 -23.12 -14.42
N ARG A 411 -16.13 -21.84 -14.04
CA ARG A 411 -14.97 -20.96 -14.21
C ARG A 411 -13.86 -21.27 -13.19
N GLN A 412 -12.65 -20.97 -13.62
CA GLN A 412 -11.45 -20.92 -12.78
C GLN A 412 -11.53 -19.71 -11.84
N LEU A 413 -11.01 -19.86 -10.63
CA LEU A 413 -11.13 -18.94 -9.51
C LEU A 413 -9.77 -18.40 -9.09
N GLN A 414 -9.67 -17.10 -8.83
CA GLN A 414 -8.47 -16.52 -8.24
C GLN A 414 -8.63 -16.46 -6.71
N ALA A 415 -7.94 -17.36 -5.99
CA ALA A 415 -8.06 -17.46 -4.55
C ALA A 415 -7.07 -16.53 -3.82
N ARG A 416 -7.48 -16.01 -2.66
CA ARG A 416 -6.63 -15.21 -1.77
C ARG A 416 -6.81 -15.66 -0.32
N SER A 417 -5.70 -15.87 0.38
CA SER A 417 -5.70 -16.21 1.81
C SER A 417 -5.13 -15.07 2.65
N VAL A 418 -5.86 -14.70 3.70
CA VAL A 418 -5.41 -13.81 4.77
C VAL A 418 -4.88 -14.62 5.95
N ALA A 419 -5.42 -15.81 6.21
CA ALA A 419 -4.97 -16.70 7.29
C ALA A 419 -3.50 -17.12 7.14
N PHE A 420 -3.02 -17.26 5.89
CA PHE A 420 -1.64 -17.65 5.57
C PHE A 420 -0.79 -16.50 5.01
N LEU A 421 -1.28 -15.26 5.09
CA LEU A 421 -0.55 -14.08 4.64
C LEU A 421 0.59 -13.72 5.61
N THR A 422 1.82 -13.61 5.09
CA THR A 422 3.01 -13.28 5.92
C THR A 422 3.15 -11.79 6.17
N ASN A 423 2.51 -10.93 5.38
CA ASN A 423 2.57 -9.49 5.60
C ASN A 423 1.69 -9.10 6.80
N ALA A 424 2.34 -8.73 7.91
CA ALA A 424 1.66 -8.39 9.16
C ALA A 424 0.73 -7.19 9.03
N ALA A 425 1.13 -6.15 8.29
CA ALA A 425 0.35 -4.94 8.09
C ALA A 425 -0.99 -5.20 7.36
N SER A 426 -0.95 -5.84 6.18
CA SER A 426 -2.17 -6.26 5.47
C SER A 426 -3.07 -7.12 6.36
N THR A 427 -2.46 -8.06 7.08
CA THR A 427 -3.19 -8.99 7.95
C THR A 427 -3.89 -8.24 9.08
N ALA A 428 -3.22 -7.26 9.70
CA ALA A 428 -3.78 -6.40 10.72
C ALA A 428 -4.98 -5.60 10.19
N ILE A 429 -4.87 -5.01 8.99
CA ILE A 429 -5.95 -4.24 8.36
C ILE A 429 -7.20 -5.11 8.14
N TYR A 430 -7.05 -6.31 7.58
CA TYR A 430 -8.18 -7.23 7.40
C TYR A 430 -8.79 -7.67 8.75
N ARG A 431 -7.94 -7.96 9.75
CA ARG A 431 -8.40 -8.37 11.09
C ARG A 431 -9.19 -7.25 11.78
N GLU A 432 -8.70 -6.01 11.74
CA GLU A 432 -9.36 -4.85 12.33
C GLU A 432 -10.75 -4.63 11.71
N PHE A 433 -10.85 -4.73 10.37
CA PHE A 433 -12.15 -4.60 9.70
C PHE A 433 -13.11 -5.73 10.07
N VAL A 434 -12.68 -7.00 9.99
CA VAL A 434 -13.55 -8.14 10.33
C VAL A 434 -13.94 -8.12 11.81
N GLN A 435 -13.05 -7.71 12.70
CA GLN A 435 -13.34 -7.61 14.13
C GLN A 435 -14.32 -6.47 14.43
N ALA A 436 -14.20 -5.34 13.74
CA ALA A 436 -15.17 -4.25 13.83
C ALA A 436 -16.55 -4.71 13.34
N ALA A 437 -16.62 -5.38 12.19
CA ALA A 437 -17.88 -5.93 11.68
C ALA A 437 -18.45 -7.00 12.63
N ARG A 438 -17.62 -7.85 13.24
CA ARG A 438 -18.02 -8.82 14.27
C ARG A 438 -18.63 -8.14 15.49
N THR A 439 -18.10 -6.98 15.87
CA THR A 439 -18.64 -6.17 16.97
C THR A 439 -20.02 -5.63 16.61
N ALA A 440 -20.20 -5.12 15.38
CA ALA A 440 -21.52 -4.72 14.86
C ALA A 440 -22.52 -5.89 14.79
N ALA A 441 -22.02 -7.11 14.53
CA ALA A 441 -22.80 -8.36 14.52
C ALA A 441 -23.11 -8.94 15.92
N GLY A 442 -22.75 -8.24 17.01
CA GLY A 442 -22.93 -8.73 18.38
C GLY A 442 -22.06 -9.94 18.72
N GLY A 443 -20.84 -10.02 18.17
CA GLY A 443 -19.85 -11.07 18.44
C GLY A 443 -19.92 -12.29 17.49
N LYS A 444 -20.99 -12.40 16.69
CA LYS A 444 -21.19 -13.50 15.73
C LYS A 444 -20.26 -13.37 14.52
N ARG A 445 -20.12 -14.44 13.73
CA ARG A 445 -19.43 -14.36 12.43
C ARG A 445 -20.12 -13.27 11.58
N PRO A 446 -19.42 -12.19 11.22
CA PRO A 446 -20.07 -11.05 10.58
C PRO A 446 -20.37 -11.34 9.12
N ARG A 447 -21.52 -10.85 8.64
CA ARG A 447 -21.84 -10.86 7.21
C ARG A 447 -21.29 -9.60 6.56
N ILE A 448 -20.37 -9.77 5.61
CA ILE A 448 -19.70 -8.66 4.94
C ILE A 448 -20.04 -8.64 3.46
N GLY A 449 -20.60 -7.53 2.99
CA GLY A 449 -20.85 -7.27 1.58
C GLY A 449 -19.57 -6.84 0.87
N VAL A 450 -19.30 -7.38 -0.31
CA VAL A 450 -18.14 -7.01 -1.14
C VAL A 450 -18.64 -6.35 -2.42
N VAL A 451 -18.22 -5.11 -2.64
CA VAL A 451 -18.54 -4.35 -3.85
C VAL A 451 -17.27 -4.13 -4.66
N THR A 452 -17.28 -4.65 -5.88
CA THR A 452 -16.13 -4.63 -6.80
C THR A 452 -16.31 -3.64 -7.96
N ALA A 453 -17.27 -2.72 -7.85
CA ALA A 453 -17.65 -1.82 -8.94
C ALA A 453 -16.55 -0.87 -9.40
N ALA A 454 -15.55 -0.61 -8.55
CA ALA A 454 -14.41 0.21 -8.91
C ALA A 454 -13.58 -0.39 -10.06
N SER A 455 -13.56 -1.71 -10.17
CA SER A 455 -12.83 -2.42 -11.22
C SER A 455 -13.50 -2.20 -12.57
N ARG A 456 -12.71 -2.12 -13.65
CA ARG A 456 -13.25 -1.93 -15.01
C ARG A 456 -14.31 -2.98 -15.35
N ASN A 457 -14.04 -4.25 -15.02
CA ASN A 457 -15.03 -5.32 -15.02
C ASN A 457 -15.27 -5.74 -13.57
N PRO A 458 -16.46 -5.49 -13.00
CA PRO A 458 -16.76 -5.79 -11.60
C PRO A 458 -16.66 -7.28 -11.27
N TYR A 459 -16.72 -8.18 -12.26
CA TYR A 459 -16.62 -9.61 -12.02
C TYR A 459 -15.20 -10.10 -11.76
N MET A 460 -14.18 -9.43 -12.30
CA MET A 460 -12.79 -9.93 -12.22
C MET A 460 -12.25 -9.92 -10.79
N ASP A 461 -12.61 -8.90 -10.01
CA ASP A 461 -12.11 -8.73 -8.65
C ASP A 461 -13.01 -9.42 -7.61
N HIS A 462 -14.05 -10.14 -8.05
CA HIS A 462 -14.97 -10.88 -7.18
C HIS A 462 -14.22 -11.81 -6.22
N ASP A 463 -13.47 -12.76 -6.79
CA ASP A 463 -12.92 -13.88 -6.03
C ASP A 463 -11.89 -13.41 -5.02
N ILE A 464 -10.95 -12.59 -5.45
CA ILE A 464 -9.84 -12.14 -4.61
C ILE A 464 -10.33 -11.38 -3.38
N ASN A 465 -11.41 -10.60 -3.51
CA ASN A 465 -11.95 -9.83 -2.39
C ASN A 465 -12.86 -10.66 -1.49
N VAL A 466 -13.73 -11.51 -2.07
CA VAL A 466 -14.60 -12.40 -1.30
C VAL A 466 -13.77 -13.43 -0.52
N HIS A 467 -12.80 -14.07 -1.17
CA HIS A 467 -11.93 -15.06 -0.54
C HIS A 467 -11.06 -14.46 0.56
N ALA A 468 -10.52 -13.25 0.36
CA ALA A 468 -9.75 -12.57 1.41
C ALA A 468 -10.57 -12.38 2.69
N LEU A 469 -11.81 -11.90 2.57
CA LEU A 469 -12.66 -11.63 3.73
C LEU A 469 -13.20 -12.92 4.37
N ARG A 470 -13.47 -13.97 3.58
CA ARG A 470 -13.78 -15.30 4.13
C ARG A 470 -12.61 -15.88 4.92
N SER A 471 -11.41 -15.81 4.35
CA SER A 471 -10.16 -16.25 5.01
C SER A 471 -9.85 -15.43 6.27
N ALA A 472 -10.18 -14.14 6.27
CA ALA A 472 -10.10 -13.28 7.46
C ALA A 472 -11.19 -13.59 8.53
N GLY A 473 -12.12 -14.51 8.25
CA GLY A 473 -13.10 -15.01 9.21
C GLY A 473 -14.52 -14.43 9.09
N ALA A 474 -14.85 -13.76 7.98
CA ALA A 474 -16.20 -13.26 7.71
C ALA A 474 -17.06 -14.27 6.92
N ASP A 475 -18.38 -14.06 6.94
CA ASP A 475 -19.29 -14.58 5.92
C ASP A 475 -19.40 -13.53 4.80
N ALA A 476 -18.48 -13.60 3.83
CA ALA A 476 -18.42 -12.61 2.76
C ALA A 476 -19.35 -12.99 1.59
N VAL A 477 -20.17 -12.02 1.19
CA VAL A 477 -21.11 -12.10 0.07
C VAL A 477 -20.81 -11.00 -0.93
N TRP A 478 -20.85 -11.33 -2.22
CA TRP A 478 -20.67 -10.31 -3.25
C TRP A 478 -21.97 -9.59 -3.58
N LEU A 479 -21.85 -8.29 -3.82
CA LEU A 479 -22.91 -7.38 -4.18
C LEU A 479 -22.60 -6.81 -5.57
N PRO A 480 -23.38 -7.12 -6.62
CA PRO A 480 -23.10 -6.77 -8.00
C PRO A 480 -23.45 -5.31 -8.31
N ALA A 481 -23.08 -4.38 -7.44
CA ALA A 481 -23.26 -2.97 -7.71
C ALA A 481 -22.46 -2.58 -8.95
N SER A 482 -23.09 -1.88 -9.89
CA SER A 482 -22.44 -1.34 -11.08
C SER A 482 -23.24 -0.16 -11.61
N GLY A 483 -22.60 0.76 -12.34
CA GLY A 483 -23.32 1.81 -13.07
C GLY A 483 -24.34 1.25 -14.06
N ALA A 484 -24.06 0.08 -14.66
CA ALA A 484 -24.99 -0.64 -15.53
C ALA A 484 -26.24 -1.12 -14.78
N LEU A 485 -26.09 -1.72 -13.59
CA LEU A 485 -27.23 -2.11 -12.75
C LEU A 485 -28.04 -0.89 -12.35
N ARG A 486 -27.36 0.18 -11.92
CA ARG A 486 -28.03 1.41 -11.53
C ARG A 486 -28.86 1.97 -12.67
N GLN A 487 -28.28 2.03 -13.88
CA GLN A 487 -28.99 2.45 -15.08
C GLN A 487 -30.18 1.54 -15.37
N ALA A 488 -29.99 0.21 -15.36
CA ALA A 488 -31.04 -0.76 -15.65
C ALA A 488 -32.24 -0.66 -14.68
N LEU A 489 -31.95 -0.52 -13.38
CA LEU A 489 -32.97 -0.32 -12.33
C LEU A 489 -33.68 1.03 -12.49
N ASP A 490 -32.95 2.10 -12.82
CA ASP A 490 -33.53 3.44 -12.96
C ASP A 490 -34.42 3.57 -14.20
N THR A 491 -34.12 2.82 -15.27
CA THR A 491 -34.91 2.83 -16.51
C THR A 491 -35.90 1.68 -16.62
N GLY A 492 -35.86 0.69 -15.72
CA GLY A 492 -36.65 -0.54 -15.81
C GLY A 492 -36.25 -1.49 -16.96
N GLU A 493 -35.03 -1.36 -17.50
CA GLU A 493 -34.58 -2.12 -18.68
C GLU A 493 -33.70 -3.33 -18.29
N CYS A 494 -34.10 -4.06 -17.25
CA CYS A 494 -33.32 -5.18 -16.71
C CYS A 494 -33.05 -6.30 -17.74
N ARG A 495 -33.96 -6.52 -18.68
CA ARG A 495 -33.75 -7.47 -19.79
C ARG A 495 -32.50 -7.19 -20.64
N HIS A 496 -32.00 -5.95 -20.61
CA HIS A 496 -30.84 -5.50 -21.39
C HIS A 496 -29.59 -5.27 -20.53
N LEU A 497 -29.60 -5.74 -19.28
CA LEU A 497 -28.47 -5.58 -18.37
C LEU A 497 -27.12 -6.09 -18.95
N PRO A 498 -27.05 -7.21 -19.69
CA PRO A 498 -25.80 -7.63 -20.34
C PRO A 498 -25.24 -6.59 -21.32
N VAL A 499 -26.12 -5.99 -22.13
CA VAL A 499 -25.75 -4.94 -23.10
C VAL A 499 -25.29 -3.67 -22.39
N LEU A 500 -26.03 -3.24 -21.35
CA LEU A 500 -25.67 -2.09 -20.53
C LEU A 500 -24.32 -2.30 -19.83
N LEU A 501 -24.07 -3.51 -19.33
CA LEU A 501 -22.83 -3.87 -18.67
C LEU A 501 -21.64 -3.86 -19.65
N ASP A 502 -21.78 -4.48 -20.82
CA ASP A 502 -20.73 -4.46 -21.85
C ASP A 502 -20.39 -3.02 -22.29
N ALA A 503 -21.39 -2.15 -22.44
CA ALA A 503 -21.14 -0.74 -22.72
C ALA A 503 -20.41 -0.05 -21.55
N TYR A 504 -20.85 -0.34 -20.32
CA TYR A 504 -20.32 0.25 -19.10
C TYR A 504 -18.86 -0.10 -18.80
N VAL A 505 -18.45 -1.35 -19.04
CA VAL A 505 -17.05 -1.77 -18.85
C VAL A 505 -16.12 -1.13 -19.90
N ASN A 506 -16.67 -0.53 -20.96
CA ASN A 506 -15.94 0.14 -22.04
C ASN A 506 -16.02 1.67 -22.01
N THR A 507 -16.56 2.27 -20.94
CA THR A 507 -16.59 3.75 -20.78
C THR A 507 -15.22 4.38 -20.51
N SER A 508 -14.19 3.57 -20.21
CA SER A 508 -12.80 4.02 -20.05
C SER A 508 -11.92 3.51 -21.19
N ALA A 509 -11.12 4.39 -21.81
CA ALA A 509 -10.15 4.04 -22.86
C ALA A 509 -8.94 3.20 -22.39
N ALA A 510 -8.92 2.73 -21.14
CA ALA A 510 -7.83 1.96 -20.56
C ALA A 510 -7.99 0.46 -20.90
N GLY A 511 -7.10 -0.05 -21.74
CA GLY A 511 -7.10 -1.44 -22.22
C GLY A 511 -7.98 -1.66 -23.46
N GLY A 512 -7.86 -2.82 -24.10
CA GLY A 512 -8.69 -3.20 -25.25
C GLY A 512 -10.17 -3.37 -24.89
N PRO A 513 -11.09 -3.41 -25.86
CA PRO A 513 -12.52 -3.55 -25.60
C PRO A 513 -12.82 -4.91 -24.93
N LEU A 514 -13.77 -4.90 -23.99
CA LEU A 514 -14.28 -6.09 -23.33
C LEU A 514 -15.68 -6.39 -23.86
N HIS A 515 -15.93 -7.63 -24.25
CA HIS A 515 -17.23 -8.05 -24.78
C HIS A 515 -17.72 -9.27 -24.03
N HIS A 516 -19.05 -9.37 -23.88
CA HIS A 516 -19.74 -10.49 -23.27
C HIS A 516 -19.18 -10.84 -21.90
N VAL A 517 -18.99 -9.85 -21.02
CA VAL A 517 -18.43 -10.10 -19.69
C VAL A 517 -19.33 -11.01 -18.86
N ASP A 518 -20.64 -11.01 -19.13
CA ASP A 518 -21.63 -11.90 -18.57
C ASP A 518 -21.39 -13.37 -18.94
N LEU A 519 -21.02 -13.65 -20.20
CA LEU A 519 -20.75 -15.01 -20.66
C LEU A 519 -19.42 -15.58 -20.13
N SER A 520 -18.48 -14.72 -19.73
CA SER A 520 -17.24 -15.13 -19.06
C SER A 520 -17.45 -15.45 -17.57
N PHE A 521 -18.48 -14.87 -16.96
CA PHE A 521 -18.78 -15.02 -15.53
C PHE A 521 -20.27 -15.37 -15.33
N PRO A 522 -20.74 -16.50 -15.87
CA PRO A 522 -22.18 -16.80 -15.98
C PRO A 522 -22.88 -16.89 -14.61
N GLU A 523 -22.20 -17.42 -13.60
CA GLU A 523 -22.74 -17.49 -12.23
C GLU A 523 -22.96 -16.09 -11.62
N LEU A 524 -22.01 -15.17 -11.83
CA LEU A 524 -22.08 -13.80 -11.32
C LEU A 524 -23.08 -12.97 -12.12
N ALA A 525 -23.15 -13.19 -13.42
CA ALA A 525 -24.13 -12.57 -14.30
C ALA A 525 -25.56 -12.97 -13.94
N ARG A 526 -25.82 -14.25 -13.61
CA ARG A 526 -27.14 -14.68 -13.13
C ARG A 526 -27.54 -13.99 -11.83
N GLN A 527 -26.61 -13.85 -10.88
CA GLN A 527 -26.89 -13.11 -9.65
C GLN A 527 -27.18 -11.63 -9.94
N HIS A 528 -26.40 -11.01 -10.83
CA HIS A 528 -26.56 -9.62 -11.25
C HIS A 528 -27.92 -9.39 -11.92
N GLN A 529 -28.33 -10.31 -12.79
CA GLN A 529 -29.63 -10.29 -13.47
C GLN A 529 -30.78 -10.49 -12.48
N ALA A 530 -30.67 -11.44 -11.55
CA ALA A 530 -31.72 -11.72 -10.57
C ALA A 530 -32.05 -10.49 -9.69
N PHE A 531 -31.03 -9.74 -9.25
CA PHE A 531 -31.23 -8.49 -8.52
C PHE A 531 -31.76 -7.34 -9.38
N CYS A 532 -31.70 -7.43 -10.71
CA CYS A 532 -32.34 -6.46 -11.57
C CYS A 532 -33.81 -6.85 -11.80
N ASP A 533 -34.06 -8.11 -12.13
CA ASP A 533 -35.39 -8.63 -12.48
C ASP A 533 -36.42 -8.48 -11.35
N ASP A 534 -35.98 -8.49 -10.09
CA ASP A 534 -36.82 -8.23 -8.91
C ASP A 534 -36.93 -6.73 -8.53
N GLY A 535 -36.49 -5.82 -9.41
CA GLY A 535 -36.50 -4.39 -9.16
C GLY A 535 -35.49 -3.91 -8.11
N GLY A 536 -34.53 -4.74 -7.72
CA GLY A 536 -33.53 -4.42 -6.70
C GLY A 536 -33.96 -4.77 -5.28
N GLU A 537 -35.09 -5.45 -5.09
CA GLU A 537 -35.60 -5.84 -3.78
C GLU A 537 -34.66 -6.83 -3.07
N GLY A 538 -34.19 -7.86 -3.78
CA GLY A 538 -33.20 -8.82 -3.26
C GLY A 538 -31.88 -8.14 -2.92
N PHE A 539 -31.47 -7.13 -3.69
CA PHE A 539 -30.29 -6.33 -3.37
C PHE A 539 -30.50 -5.54 -2.06
N ASN A 540 -31.63 -4.85 -1.92
CA ASN A 540 -31.98 -4.12 -0.69
C ASN A 540 -32.04 -5.04 0.55
N ALA A 541 -32.60 -6.25 0.38
CA ALA A 541 -32.65 -7.26 1.44
C ALA A 541 -31.25 -7.72 1.85
N ALA A 542 -30.37 -7.97 0.88
CA ALA A 542 -28.97 -8.33 1.15
C ALA A 542 -28.24 -7.23 1.93
N LEU A 543 -28.42 -5.96 1.54
CA LEU A 543 -27.80 -4.80 2.23
C LEU A 543 -28.29 -4.66 3.68
N THR A 544 -29.55 -4.99 3.95
CA THR A 544 -30.16 -4.91 5.29
C THR A 544 -29.60 -5.96 6.26
N GLN A 545 -28.92 -6.98 5.78
CA GLN A 545 -28.34 -8.05 6.61
C GLN A 545 -26.84 -7.88 6.88
N LEU A 546 -26.21 -6.82 6.36
CA LEU A 546 -24.77 -6.64 6.46
C LEU A 546 -24.34 -6.02 7.78
N ASP A 547 -23.26 -6.57 8.35
CA ASP A 547 -22.55 -6.00 9.51
C ASP A 547 -21.32 -5.20 9.08
N GLY A 548 -20.81 -5.49 7.88
CA GLY A 548 -19.76 -4.70 7.22
C GLY A 548 -19.96 -4.64 5.71
N ILE A 549 -19.35 -3.64 5.07
CA ILE A 549 -19.25 -3.55 3.61
C ILE A 549 -17.83 -3.14 3.20
N PHE A 550 -17.29 -3.79 2.17
CA PHE A 550 -15.96 -3.55 1.63
C PHE A 550 -16.05 -3.07 0.18
N PHE A 551 -15.50 -1.88 -0.08
CA PHE A 551 -15.37 -1.32 -1.42
C PHE A 551 -13.96 -1.56 -1.97
N SER A 552 -13.86 -2.25 -3.13
CA SER A 552 -12.58 -2.57 -3.77
C SER A 552 -11.86 -1.33 -4.34
N GLY A 553 -10.61 -1.55 -4.78
CA GLY A 553 -9.85 -0.58 -5.56
C GLY A 553 -10.22 -0.57 -7.04
N GLY A 554 -9.75 0.46 -7.76
CA GLY A 554 -10.06 0.70 -9.17
C GLY A 554 -10.32 2.19 -9.40
N ASP A 555 -11.48 2.52 -9.95
CA ASP A 555 -11.95 3.88 -10.20
C ASP A 555 -13.13 4.24 -9.27
N GLN A 556 -12.95 5.28 -8.46
CA GLN A 556 -13.92 5.75 -7.47
C GLN A 556 -15.19 6.33 -8.10
N ALA A 557 -15.15 6.85 -9.33
CA ALA A 557 -16.36 7.30 -10.02
C ALA A 557 -17.29 6.13 -10.35
N ARG A 558 -16.75 4.93 -10.60
CA ARG A 558 -17.58 3.74 -10.83
C ARG A 558 -18.33 3.30 -9.58
N LEU A 559 -17.70 3.43 -8.40
CA LEU A 559 -18.38 3.22 -7.12
C LEU A 559 -19.52 4.24 -6.92
N LEU A 560 -19.26 5.52 -7.22
CA LEU A 560 -20.29 6.56 -7.15
C LEU A 560 -21.48 6.25 -8.07
N GLU A 561 -21.21 5.93 -9.34
CA GLU A 561 -22.22 5.57 -10.35
C GLU A 561 -23.10 4.38 -9.98
N SER A 562 -22.57 3.46 -9.19
CA SER A 562 -23.28 2.25 -8.79
C SER A 562 -24.38 2.51 -7.75
N PHE A 563 -24.30 3.66 -7.06
CA PHE A 563 -25.18 4.00 -5.94
C PHE A 563 -25.86 5.38 -6.08
N VAL A 564 -25.40 6.21 -7.02
CA VAL A 564 -25.92 7.56 -7.23
C VAL A 564 -26.21 7.76 -8.71
N GLY A 565 -27.47 8.03 -9.01
CA GLY A 565 -27.94 8.40 -10.34
C GLY A 565 -27.72 9.89 -10.66
N ARG A 566 -27.87 10.24 -11.93
CA ARG A 566 -27.73 11.63 -12.39
C ARG A 566 -29.02 12.44 -12.22
N ASP A 567 -28.90 13.71 -11.84
CA ASP A 567 -29.98 14.69 -11.87
C ASP A 567 -30.27 15.17 -13.31
N ALA A 568 -31.24 16.07 -13.47
CA ALA A 568 -31.60 16.64 -14.78
C ALA A 568 -30.47 17.46 -15.42
N GLN A 569 -29.47 17.89 -14.64
CA GLN A 569 -28.28 18.60 -15.10
C GLN A 569 -27.11 17.65 -15.35
N GLY A 570 -27.33 16.34 -15.25
CA GLY A 570 -26.32 15.32 -15.48
C GLY A 570 -25.36 15.11 -14.31
N ARG A 571 -25.59 15.64 -13.11
CA ARG A 571 -24.70 15.46 -11.95
C ARG A 571 -25.14 14.30 -11.06
N TYR A 572 -24.18 13.62 -10.44
CA TYR A 572 -24.43 12.51 -9.51
C TYR A 572 -25.06 12.97 -8.19
N ARG A 573 -26.39 13.17 -8.17
CA ARG A 573 -27.13 13.66 -6.99
C ARG A 573 -28.37 12.83 -6.63
N ARG A 574 -28.86 11.96 -7.52
CA ARG A 574 -30.04 11.13 -7.25
C ARG A 574 -29.62 9.93 -6.40
N LEU A 575 -29.89 9.95 -5.10
CA LEU A 575 -29.58 8.82 -4.22
C LEU A 575 -30.39 7.58 -4.62
N SER A 576 -29.75 6.41 -4.57
CA SER A 576 -30.45 5.14 -4.71
C SER A 576 -31.01 4.64 -3.38
N PRO A 577 -32.08 3.83 -3.39
CA PRO A 577 -32.56 3.13 -2.18
C PRO A 577 -31.45 2.33 -1.50
N GLN A 578 -30.56 1.71 -2.29
CA GLN A 578 -29.42 0.95 -1.79
C GLN A 578 -28.46 1.80 -0.96
N LEU A 579 -28.15 3.02 -1.41
CA LEU A 579 -27.29 3.94 -0.68
C LEU A 579 -27.93 4.45 0.61
N GLU A 580 -29.24 4.71 0.57
CA GLU A 580 -30.00 5.13 1.74
C GLU A 580 -29.99 4.06 2.83
N ILE A 581 -30.18 2.78 2.47
CA ILE A 581 -30.07 1.64 3.39
C ILE A 581 -28.68 1.61 4.04
N LEU A 582 -27.61 1.69 3.23
CA LEU A 582 -26.24 1.66 3.74
C LEU A 582 -25.95 2.81 4.70
N ARG A 583 -26.33 4.04 4.33
CA ARG A 583 -26.15 5.25 5.16
C ARG A 583 -26.95 5.15 6.47
N ALA A 584 -28.19 4.67 6.42
CA ALA A 584 -29.01 4.49 7.61
C ALA A 584 -28.39 3.47 8.58
N ARG A 585 -27.89 2.33 8.06
CA ARG A 585 -27.23 1.31 8.89
C ARG A 585 -25.91 1.80 9.48
N HIS A 586 -25.09 2.49 8.67
CA HIS A 586 -23.83 3.09 9.12
C HIS A 586 -24.08 4.13 10.20
N ALA A 587 -25.04 5.04 10.03
CA ALA A 587 -25.42 5.99 11.07
C ALA A 587 -25.87 5.26 12.37
N ALA A 588 -26.65 4.19 12.23
CA ALA A 588 -27.32 3.51 13.34
C ALA A 588 -26.48 2.54 14.20
N GLY A 589 -25.18 2.34 13.93
CA GLY A 589 -24.41 1.34 14.71
C GLY A 589 -24.08 0.06 13.98
N ARG A 590 -24.80 -0.22 12.89
CA ARG A 590 -25.07 -1.59 12.42
C ARG A 590 -24.29 -1.99 11.17
N LEU A 591 -23.44 -1.10 10.67
CA LEU A 591 -22.62 -1.35 9.51
C LEU A 591 -21.27 -0.65 9.67
N VAL A 592 -20.18 -1.40 9.52
CA VAL A 592 -18.82 -0.88 9.40
C VAL A 592 -18.45 -0.78 7.92
N VAL A 593 -17.88 0.34 7.50
CA VAL A 593 -17.50 0.56 6.09
C VAL A 593 -16.00 0.48 5.94
N ALA A 594 -15.51 -0.37 5.04
CA ALA A 594 -14.12 -0.40 4.64
C ALA A 594 -13.99 -0.14 3.15
N GLY A 595 -12.86 0.42 2.74
CA GLY A 595 -12.54 0.51 1.33
C GLY A 595 -11.09 0.85 1.05
N THR A 596 -10.58 0.29 -0.03
CA THR A 596 -9.17 0.39 -0.43
C THR A 596 -9.01 1.15 -1.73
N SER A 597 -8.02 2.04 -1.81
CA SER A 597 -7.74 2.83 -3.02
C SER A 597 -8.99 3.66 -3.43
N ALA A 598 -9.63 3.34 -4.56
CA ALA A 598 -10.92 3.92 -4.93
C ALA A 598 -12.01 3.80 -3.85
N GLY A 599 -12.06 2.67 -3.13
CA GLY A 599 -12.97 2.46 -2.00
C GLY A 599 -12.68 3.34 -0.79
N ASN A 600 -11.48 3.92 -0.68
CA ASN A 600 -11.17 4.96 0.30
C ASN A 600 -11.83 6.28 -0.15
N ALA A 601 -11.47 6.78 -1.35
CA ALA A 601 -11.99 8.05 -1.85
C ALA A 601 -13.53 8.08 -1.95
N SER A 602 -14.16 6.96 -2.35
CA SER A 602 -15.61 6.85 -2.48
C SER A 602 -16.36 7.04 -1.16
N GLN A 603 -15.71 6.94 -0.01
CA GLN A 603 -16.37 7.16 1.28
C GLN A 603 -16.66 8.63 1.57
N ALA A 604 -16.12 9.58 0.78
CA ALA A 604 -16.33 11.01 0.95
C ALA A 604 -17.82 11.37 1.21
N GLY A 605 -18.02 12.14 2.28
CA GLY A 605 -19.26 12.51 2.97
C GLY A 605 -20.19 13.46 2.21
N PRO A 606 -21.46 13.62 2.63
CA PRO A 606 -22.23 14.81 2.28
C PRO A 606 -21.48 16.05 2.78
N GLY A 607 -21.22 17.02 1.90
CA GLY A 607 -20.43 18.22 2.21
C GLY A 607 -18.92 18.03 2.10
N VAL A 608 -18.44 16.83 1.73
CA VAL A 608 -17.03 16.54 1.46
C VAL A 608 -16.89 16.09 0.01
N PRO A 609 -16.31 16.91 -0.88
CA PRO A 609 -16.05 16.52 -2.26
C PRO A 609 -15.21 15.24 -2.37
N MET A 610 -15.45 14.43 -3.39
CA MET A 610 -14.66 13.23 -3.67
C MET A 610 -13.52 13.55 -4.64
N LEU A 611 -12.28 13.26 -4.25
CA LEU A 611 -11.12 13.35 -5.12
C LEU A 611 -11.05 12.13 -6.05
N SER A 612 -11.05 12.35 -7.36
CA SER A 612 -11.10 11.26 -8.36
C SER A 612 -9.78 11.03 -9.10
N GLY A 613 -8.92 12.03 -9.20
CA GLY A 613 -7.64 11.88 -9.90
C GLY A 613 -6.87 13.18 -10.04
N GLY A 614 -5.71 13.10 -10.70
CA GLY A 614 -4.79 14.21 -10.97
C GLY A 614 -3.47 14.08 -10.23
N GLU A 615 -2.36 14.41 -10.88
CA GLU A 615 -1.06 14.49 -10.22
C GLU A 615 -0.90 15.83 -9.48
N SER A 616 -0.08 15.85 -8.42
CA SER A 616 0.13 17.06 -7.60
C SER A 616 0.54 18.27 -8.43
N TRP A 617 1.50 18.12 -9.33
CA TRP A 617 1.91 19.22 -10.21
C TRP A 617 0.73 19.78 -11.03
N GLN A 618 -0.05 18.90 -11.65
CA GLN A 618 -1.12 19.30 -12.56
C GLN A 618 -2.21 20.10 -11.86
N VAL A 619 -2.58 19.69 -10.64
CA VAL A 619 -3.62 20.39 -9.88
C VAL A 619 -3.10 21.64 -9.19
N LEU A 620 -1.83 21.67 -8.79
CA LEU A 620 -1.22 22.90 -8.28
C LEU A 620 -1.13 23.97 -9.36
N ALA A 621 -0.90 23.57 -10.62
CA ALA A 621 -0.78 24.48 -11.75
C ALA A 621 -2.14 24.89 -12.37
N ARG A 622 -3.15 24.01 -12.34
CA ARG A 622 -4.38 24.16 -13.14
C ARG A 622 -5.68 23.88 -12.39
N GLY A 623 -5.61 23.54 -11.11
CA GLY A 623 -6.78 23.19 -10.30
C GLY A 623 -7.47 21.88 -10.72
N PHE A 624 -8.75 21.79 -10.36
CA PHE A 624 -9.60 20.62 -10.58
C PHE A 624 -10.72 20.92 -11.59
N VAL A 625 -11.06 19.91 -12.38
CA VAL A 625 -12.28 19.89 -13.20
C VAL A 625 -13.33 18.98 -12.57
N SER A 626 -14.61 19.27 -12.81
CA SER A 626 -15.70 18.42 -12.35
C SER A 626 -15.74 17.10 -13.13
N GLY A 627 -15.79 15.98 -12.40
CA GLY A 627 -15.86 14.64 -12.98
C GLY A 627 -17.19 14.38 -13.70
N GLN A 628 -17.09 13.64 -14.80
CA GLN A 628 -18.22 13.28 -15.66
C GLN A 628 -18.37 11.77 -15.86
N GLY A 629 -17.61 10.96 -15.14
CA GLY A 629 -17.63 9.50 -15.24
C GLY A 629 -16.27 8.91 -14.89
N PRO A 630 -16.02 7.63 -15.18
CA PRO A 630 -14.75 6.98 -14.90
C PRO A 630 -13.59 7.71 -15.58
N THR A 631 -12.49 7.90 -14.88
CA THR A 631 -11.32 8.67 -15.31
C THR A 631 -10.06 7.82 -15.28
N ILE A 632 -9.20 8.03 -16.26
CA ILE A 632 -7.88 7.40 -16.27
C ILE A 632 -6.91 8.34 -15.57
N GLU A 633 -6.32 7.89 -14.46
CA GLU A 633 -5.17 8.58 -13.86
C GLU A 633 -3.93 8.44 -14.76
N GLY A 634 -3.11 9.48 -14.82
CA GLY A 634 -1.85 9.43 -15.57
C GLY A 634 -1.25 10.82 -15.83
N GLN A 635 -0.01 10.84 -16.32
CA GLN A 635 0.68 12.08 -16.63
C GLN A 635 -0.09 12.93 -17.65
N GLY A 636 -0.21 14.23 -17.37
CA GLY A 636 -0.92 15.19 -18.22
C GLY A 636 -2.45 15.15 -18.12
N ARG A 637 -3.03 14.27 -17.29
CA ARG A 637 -4.48 14.19 -17.06
C ARG A 637 -4.93 15.19 -16.00
N ALA A 638 -5.98 15.97 -16.34
CA ALA A 638 -6.53 16.97 -15.44
C ALA A 638 -6.88 16.37 -14.07
N GLY A 639 -6.73 17.16 -13.01
CA GLY A 639 -7.27 16.77 -11.72
C GLY A 639 -8.78 16.72 -11.78
N VAL A 640 -9.36 15.66 -11.23
CA VAL A 640 -10.81 15.46 -11.27
C VAL A 640 -11.34 15.37 -9.86
N SER A 641 -12.42 16.11 -9.61
CA SER A 641 -13.17 16.04 -8.37
C SER A 641 -14.68 15.95 -8.62
N TYR A 642 -15.39 15.42 -7.63
CA TYR A 642 -16.85 15.41 -7.59
C TYR A 642 -17.30 16.31 -6.43
N PRO A 643 -17.71 17.56 -6.72
CA PRO A 643 -18.08 18.53 -5.69
C PRO A 643 -19.24 18.08 -4.78
N ASP A 644 -20.12 17.21 -5.31
CA ASP A 644 -21.26 16.66 -4.59
C ASP A 644 -20.88 15.51 -3.62
N GLY A 645 -19.62 15.10 -3.61
CA GLY A 645 -19.08 14.07 -2.73
C GLY A 645 -19.16 12.66 -3.29
N GLY A 646 -19.00 11.68 -2.40
CA GLY A 646 -19.04 10.25 -2.70
C GLY A 646 -20.27 9.56 -2.10
N LEU A 647 -20.06 8.35 -1.60
CA LEU A 647 -21.07 7.50 -0.98
C LEU A 647 -21.48 7.96 0.42
N GLY A 648 -20.74 8.86 1.06
CA GLY A 648 -21.25 9.59 2.21
C GLY A 648 -20.95 9.02 3.59
N PHE A 649 -19.87 8.24 3.74
CA PHE A 649 -19.54 7.52 4.99
C PHE A 649 -18.46 8.20 5.83
N PHE A 650 -17.70 9.15 5.29
CA PHE A 650 -16.61 9.84 5.97
C PHE A 650 -16.77 11.37 5.86
N ARG A 651 -16.76 12.09 6.98
CA ARG A 651 -17.08 13.53 7.02
C ARG A 651 -15.98 14.42 7.61
N LEU A 652 -14.88 13.85 8.08
CA LEU A 652 -13.87 14.61 8.84
C LEU A 652 -12.97 15.48 7.94
N GLY A 653 -12.92 15.21 6.63
CA GLY A 653 -12.09 15.95 5.69
C GLY A 653 -11.96 15.25 4.35
N ALA A 654 -11.12 15.79 3.48
CA ALA A 654 -10.80 15.18 2.20
C ALA A 654 -10.07 13.85 2.38
N LEU A 655 -10.26 12.92 1.44
CA LEU A 655 -9.60 11.62 1.43
C LEU A 655 -8.73 11.46 0.19
N ASP A 656 -7.54 10.88 0.38
CA ASP A 656 -6.64 10.46 -0.68
C ASP A 656 -5.98 9.10 -0.35
N SER A 657 -5.53 8.39 -1.38
CA SER A 657 -5.02 7.02 -1.34
C SER A 657 -3.72 6.88 -2.16
N HIS A 658 -2.97 5.80 -1.96
CA HIS A 658 -1.65 5.56 -2.55
C HIS A 658 -0.74 6.77 -2.39
N PHE A 659 -0.80 7.37 -1.20
CA PHE A 659 -0.60 8.80 -1.05
C PHE A 659 0.85 9.23 -1.28
N SER A 660 1.76 8.90 -0.36
CA SER A 660 3.16 9.30 -0.49
C SER A 660 3.89 8.53 -1.59
N GLN A 661 3.48 7.28 -1.88
CA GLN A 661 4.05 6.49 -3.00
C GLN A 661 3.89 7.19 -4.36
N ARG A 662 2.83 8.01 -4.50
CA ARG A 662 2.52 8.78 -5.71
C ARG A 662 2.67 10.28 -5.50
N SER A 663 3.30 10.72 -4.41
CA SER A 663 3.60 12.13 -4.16
C SER A 663 2.38 13.05 -4.21
N ARG A 664 1.32 12.65 -3.52
CA ARG A 664 -0.01 13.28 -3.57
C ARG A 664 -0.22 14.42 -2.55
N GLU A 665 0.84 14.86 -1.89
CA GLU A 665 0.79 15.92 -0.89
C GLU A 665 0.28 17.25 -1.47
N GLY A 666 0.83 17.65 -2.62
CA GLY A 666 0.45 18.89 -3.30
C GLY A 666 -1.02 18.89 -3.74
N ARG A 667 -1.50 17.77 -4.31
CA ARG A 667 -2.90 17.68 -4.73
C ARG A 667 -3.87 17.70 -3.57
N LEU A 668 -3.56 17.04 -2.46
CA LEU A 668 -4.42 17.04 -1.29
C LEU A 668 -4.49 18.45 -0.67
N LEU A 669 -3.37 19.17 -0.55
CA LEU A 669 -3.37 20.55 -0.04
C LEU A 669 -4.26 21.47 -0.88
N ARG A 670 -4.10 21.46 -2.21
CA ARG A 670 -4.98 22.23 -3.12
C ARG A 670 -6.43 21.80 -2.99
N PHE A 671 -6.69 20.49 -2.93
CA PHE A 671 -8.05 19.96 -2.88
C PHE A 671 -8.80 20.35 -1.60
N VAL A 672 -8.15 20.25 -0.45
CA VAL A 672 -8.71 20.71 0.85
C VAL A 672 -9.01 22.20 0.78
N LYS A 673 -8.07 22.99 0.22
CA LYS A 673 -8.25 24.43 0.08
C LYS A 673 -9.42 24.82 -0.82
N ASP A 674 -9.49 24.25 -2.02
CA ASP A 674 -10.52 24.55 -3.02
C ASP A 674 -11.90 24.08 -2.57
N SER A 675 -11.94 23.00 -1.79
CA SER A 675 -13.18 22.46 -1.23
C SER A 675 -13.67 23.20 0.01
N GLY A 676 -12.89 24.16 0.53
CA GLY A 676 -13.22 24.88 1.77
C GLY A 676 -13.26 23.99 3.00
N LEU A 677 -12.47 22.90 3.01
CA LEU A 677 -12.38 21.95 4.11
C LEU A 677 -11.25 22.35 5.08
N ASP A 678 -11.39 21.94 6.34
CA ASP A 678 -10.35 22.15 7.35
C ASP A 678 -9.22 21.12 7.24
N TYR A 679 -9.57 19.87 6.91
CA TYR A 679 -8.64 18.74 6.95
C TYR A 679 -8.60 17.93 5.65
N GLY A 680 -7.44 17.34 5.38
CA GLY A 680 -7.27 16.27 4.39
C GLY A 680 -6.46 15.12 4.96
N PHE A 681 -6.81 13.89 4.59
CA PHE A 681 -6.21 12.65 5.05
C PHE A 681 -5.68 11.87 3.85
N GLY A 682 -4.36 11.81 3.71
CA GLY A 682 -3.66 11.01 2.71
C GLY A 682 -3.22 9.69 3.32
N VAL A 683 -3.76 8.57 2.86
CA VAL A 683 -3.44 7.24 3.39
C VAL A 683 -2.47 6.52 2.44
N ASP A 684 -1.33 6.10 2.98
CA ASP A 684 -0.30 5.38 2.23
C ASP A 684 -0.70 3.96 1.87
N GLU A 685 0.00 3.39 0.89
CA GLU A 685 -0.13 1.97 0.59
C GLU A 685 0.14 1.08 1.81
N ASN A 686 -0.51 -0.08 1.84
CA ASN A 686 -0.44 -1.07 2.90
C ASN A 686 -0.71 -0.49 4.31
N THR A 687 -1.57 0.53 4.37
CA THR A 687 -1.89 1.31 5.58
C THR A 687 -3.38 1.62 5.61
N ALA A 688 -3.93 1.73 6.82
CA ALA A 688 -5.30 2.14 7.06
C ALA A 688 -5.41 3.18 8.19
N LEU A 689 -6.32 4.13 7.98
CA LEU A 689 -6.86 4.97 9.05
C LEU A 689 -8.14 4.32 9.57
N LEU A 690 -8.12 3.90 10.83
CA LEU A 690 -9.28 3.41 11.55
C LEU A 690 -10.02 4.59 12.16
N VAL A 691 -11.32 4.69 11.89
CA VAL A 691 -12.16 5.80 12.32
C VAL A 691 -13.21 5.27 13.28
N GLY A 692 -13.16 5.73 14.53
CA GLY A 692 -14.14 5.42 15.57
C GLY A 692 -15.51 6.04 15.28
N ARG A 693 -16.52 5.54 15.96
CA ARG A 693 -17.81 6.24 16.06
C ARG A 693 -17.64 7.51 16.89
N PRO A 694 -18.35 8.60 16.52
CA PRO A 694 -18.44 9.75 17.40
C PRO A 694 -18.99 9.35 18.76
N ASP A 695 -18.32 9.78 19.83
CA ASP A 695 -18.83 9.66 21.19
C ASP A 695 -20.03 10.59 21.43
N ALA A 696 -20.64 10.53 22.62
CA ALA A 696 -21.78 11.38 22.96
C ALA A 696 -21.47 12.90 22.91
N GLY A 697 -20.18 13.27 23.01
CA GLY A 697 -19.70 14.64 22.85
C GLY A 697 -19.34 15.00 21.41
N GLY A 698 -19.66 14.14 20.44
CA GLY A 698 -19.38 14.35 19.02
C GLY A 698 -17.92 14.13 18.63
N SER A 699 -17.08 13.59 19.51
CA SER A 699 -15.66 13.42 19.22
C SER A 699 -15.36 12.07 18.59
N THR A 700 -14.47 12.06 17.60
CA THR A 700 -14.10 10.88 16.84
C THR A 700 -12.64 10.53 17.07
N GLU A 701 -12.39 9.32 17.55
CA GLU A 701 -11.04 8.75 17.67
C GLU A 701 -10.57 8.19 16.32
N LEU A 702 -9.29 8.37 16.03
CA LEU A 702 -8.61 7.93 14.83
C LEU A 702 -7.35 7.14 15.24
N ARG A 703 -7.06 6.05 14.55
CA ARG A 703 -5.86 5.23 14.78
C ARG A 703 -5.27 4.76 13.46
N VAL A 704 -3.95 4.78 13.35
CA VAL A 704 -3.25 4.25 12.18
C VAL A 704 -2.85 2.80 12.40
N VAL A 705 -3.06 1.97 11.38
CA VAL A 705 -2.55 0.59 11.31
C VAL A 705 -1.91 0.34 9.95
N GLY A 706 -0.71 -0.23 9.92
CA GLY A 706 -0.08 -0.71 8.68
C GLY A 706 1.39 -0.36 8.51
N ALA A 707 1.91 -0.49 7.29
CA ALA A 707 3.34 -0.41 7.01
C ALA A 707 3.86 1.01 6.71
N GLY A 708 2.98 1.91 6.26
CA GLY A 708 3.26 3.33 6.04
C GLY A 708 2.51 4.20 7.05
N GLY A 709 2.14 5.41 6.62
CA GLY A 709 1.47 6.37 7.48
C GLY A 709 0.24 7.03 6.88
N VAL A 710 -0.36 7.89 7.70
CA VAL A 710 -1.48 8.77 7.34
C VAL A 710 -0.99 10.20 7.47
N PHE A 711 -0.90 10.87 6.34
CA PHE A 711 -0.65 12.30 6.28
C PHE A 711 -1.94 13.07 6.59
N ILE A 712 -1.85 14.04 7.49
CA ILE A 712 -2.97 14.92 7.83
C ILE A 712 -2.56 16.35 7.49
N ALA A 713 -3.28 16.97 6.58
CA ALA A 713 -3.19 18.41 6.31
C ALA A 713 -4.25 19.15 7.13
N ASP A 714 -3.82 20.11 7.94
CA ASP A 714 -4.67 21.08 8.65
C ASP A 714 -4.52 22.46 7.99
N LEU A 715 -5.60 22.92 7.37
CA LEU A 715 -5.67 24.17 6.62
C LEU A 715 -6.42 25.28 7.35
N ARG A 716 -6.81 25.09 8.62
CA ARG A 716 -7.60 26.08 9.38
C ARG A 716 -6.89 27.44 9.51
N GLN A 717 -5.56 27.41 9.57
CA GLN A 717 -4.72 28.62 9.63
C GLN A 717 -4.07 28.95 8.28
N ALA A 718 -4.31 28.13 7.25
CA ALA A 718 -3.67 28.29 5.96
C ALA A 718 -4.27 29.48 5.19
N ARG A 719 -3.40 30.16 4.46
CA ARG A 719 -3.78 31.23 3.52
C ARG A 719 -3.46 30.74 2.13
N ALA A 720 -4.31 31.05 1.15
CA ALA A 720 -3.99 30.72 -0.23
C ALA A 720 -4.30 31.87 -1.18
N GLN A 721 -3.50 31.96 -2.24
CA GLN A 721 -3.60 32.95 -3.31
C GLN A 721 -3.43 32.24 -4.66
N GLY A 722 -4.22 32.64 -5.65
CA GLY A 722 -4.21 32.02 -6.99
C GLY A 722 -5.62 31.85 -7.54
N ALA A 723 -5.74 31.74 -8.86
CA ALA A 723 -7.01 31.47 -9.53
C ALA A 723 -7.44 30.00 -9.33
N ALA A 724 -8.72 29.69 -9.56
CA ALA A 724 -9.24 28.32 -9.46
C ALA A 724 -8.60 27.38 -10.50
N ASP A 725 -8.30 27.91 -11.69
CA ASP A 725 -7.75 27.24 -12.86
C ASP A 725 -6.27 27.58 -13.12
N GLY A 726 -5.59 28.18 -12.14
CA GLY A 726 -4.21 28.64 -12.26
C GLY A 726 -3.32 28.24 -11.07
N PRO A 727 -2.03 28.64 -11.12
CA PRO A 727 -1.07 28.28 -10.09
C PRO A 727 -1.48 28.78 -8.70
N ILE A 728 -1.34 27.94 -7.68
CA ILE A 728 -1.65 28.29 -6.28
C ILE A 728 -0.39 28.51 -5.43
N ARG A 729 -0.48 29.48 -4.52
CA ARG A 729 0.32 29.61 -3.31
C ARG A 729 -0.51 29.24 -2.08
N ILE A 730 0.03 28.43 -1.17
CA ILE A 730 -0.52 28.06 0.13
C ILE A 730 0.54 28.37 1.20
N ASP A 731 0.21 29.19 2.19
CA ASP A 731 1.07 29.49 3.34
C ASP A 731 0.42 29.00 4.63
N ALA A 732 1.25 28.67 5.63
CA ALA A 732 0.82 28.35 6.98
C ALA A 732 -0.17 27.17 7.08
N ALA A 733 -0.09 26.20 6.17
CA ALA A 733 -0.69 24.89 6.40
C ALA A 733 0.08 24.17 7.52
N THR A 734 -0.59 23.38 8.34
CA THR A 734 0.07 22.52 9.32
C THR A 734 -0.07 21.07 8.87
N VAL A 735 1.02 20.31 8.90
CA VAL A 735 1.05 18.93 8.43
C VAL A 735 1.53 17.98 9.52
N HIS A 736 0.97 16.78 9.49
CA HIS A 736 1.26 15.70 10.42
C HIS A 736 1.39 14.40 9.63
N TYR A 737 2.13 13.44 10.16
CA TYR A 737 2.22 12.10 9.60
C TYR A 737 2.28 11.07 10.72
N LEU A 738 1.27 10.21 10.75
CA LEU A 738 1.05 9.23 11.80
C LEU A 738 1.33 7.84 11.22
N ASN A 739 2.17 7.05 11.87
CA ASN A 739 2.40 5.64 11.53
C ASN A 739 1.62 4.72 12.46
N ASP A 740 1.73 3.41 12.24
CA ASP A 740 1.18 2.35 13.09
C ASP A 740 1.27 2.68 14.58
N GLY A 741 0.14 2.53 15.27
CA GLY A 741 0.00 2.79 16.70
C GLY A 741 -0.28 4.25 17.09
N ASP A 742 -0.02 5.22 16.21
CA ASP A 742 -0.34 6.63 16.46
C ASP A 742 -1.85 6.88 16.42
N ARG A 743 -2.27 7.92 17.14
CA ARG A 743 -3.68 8.28 17.31
C ARG A 743 -3.92 9.75 17.04
N ALA A 744 -5.15 10.04 16.62
CA ALA A 744 -5.67 11.39 16.60
C ALA A 744 -7.12 11.40 17.11
N ARG A 745 -7.58 12.56 17.58
CA ARG A 745 -8.96 12.79 17.99
C ARG A 745 -9.43 14.07 17.34
N VAL A 746 -10.57 14.03 16.68
CA VAL A 746 -11.29 15.23 16.24
C VAL A 746 -12.43 15.43 17.24
N ASP A 747 -12.38 16.50 18.04
CA ASP A 747 -13.43 16.74 19.03
C ASP A 747 -14.74 17.25 18.41
N GLY A 748 -15.80 17.37 19.21
CA GLY A 748 -17.12 17.84 18.74
C GLY A 748 -17.13 19.28 18.21
N GLN A 749 -16.05 20.04 18.39
CA GLN A 749 -15.84 21.38 17.81
C GLN A 749 -14.99 21.33 16.54
N GLY A 750 -14.62 20.14 16.07
CA GLY A 750 -13.78 19.94 14.90
C GLY A 750 -12.30 20.19 15.15
N ARG A 751 -11.82 20.21 16.40
CA ARG A 751 -10.38 20.42 16.68
C ARG A 751 -9.64 19.09 16.66
N LEU A 752 -8.59 19.03 15.84
CA LEU A 752 -7.65 17.92 15.80
C LEU A 752 -6.67 17.94 16.99
N GLN A 753 -6.54 16.79 17.63
CA GLN A 753 -5.55 16.49 18.66
C GLN A 753 -4.79 15.23 18.22
N ILE A 754 -3.47 15.22 18.32
CA ILE A 754 -2.65 14.07 17.92
C ILE A 754 -1.85 13.58 19.12
N ALA A 755 -1.77 12.26 19.25
CA ALA A 755 -0.93 11.57 20.20
C ALA A 755 -0.07 10.56 19.45
N LEU A 756 1.24 10.85 19.38
CA LEU A 756 2.21 9.89 18.86
C LEU A 756 2.48 8.82 19.92
N ALA A 757 2.68 7.57 19.47
CA ALA A 757 2.83 6.43 20.37
C ALA A 757 4.09 6.57 21.26
N ALA A 758 3.93 6.29 22.55
CA ALA A 758 4.96 6.55 23.57
C ALA A 758 6.15 5.58 23.51
N ASP A 759 5.98 4.43 22.86
CA ASP A 759 7.02 3.45 22.56
C ASP A 759 7.95 3.89 21.42
N LYS A 760 7.62 4.98 20.73
CA LYS A 760 8.48 5.59 19.70
C LYS A 760 9.48 6.57 20.31
N THR A 761 10.71 6.47 19.87
CA THR A 761 11.83 7.31 20.33
C THR A 761 11.66 8.74 19.82
N LEU A 762 11.67 9.71 20.73
CA LEU A 762 11.63 11.14 20.38
C LEU A 762 12.96 11.59 19.73
N LEU A 763 12.87 12.27 18.60
CA LEU A 763 14.00 12.89 17.90
C LEU A 763 14.06 14.37 18.27
N PRO A 764 15.07 14.82 19.04
CA PRO A 764 15.16 16.19 19.48
C PRO A 764 15.40 17.15 18.30
N ALA A 765 14.89 18.36 18.42
CA ALA A 765 15.29 19.45 17.53
C ALA A 765 16.70 19.92 17.92
N ASN A 766 17.52 20.20 16.91
CA ASN A 766 18.84 20.79 17.06
C ASN A 766 18.82 22.18 16.39
N PRO A 767 18.84 23.29 17.17
CA PRO A 767 18.84 24.64 16.62
C PRO A 767 20.02 24.94 15.70
N ASP A 768 21.13 24.23 15.87
CA ASP A 768 22.36 24.40 15.09
C ASP A 768 22.41 23.48 13.85
N ALA A 769 21.43 22.59 13.68
CA ALA A 769 21.40 21.69 12.53
C ALA A 769 21.12 22.47 11.23
N PRO A 770 21.85 22.18 10.13
CA PRO A 770 21.62 22.82 8.85
C PRO A 770 20.21 22.49 8.32
N ALA A 771 19.66 23.42 7.55
CA ALA A 771 18.40 23.16 6.86
C ALA A 771 18.58 22.04 5.83
N VAL A 772 17.58 21.15 5.74
CA VAL A 772 17.59 20.06 4.75
C VAL A 772 17.04 20.59 3.43
N SER A 773 17.66 20.22 2.30
CA SER A 773 17.22 20.66 0.97
C SER A 773 16.97 19.50 -0.01
N GLY A 774 16.04 19.66 -0.96
CA GLY A 774 15.84 18.73 -2.09
C GLY A 774 15.31 19.41 -3.35
N THR A 775 15.45 18.80 -4.53
CA THR A 775 15.08 19.43 -5.82
C THR A 775 14.06 18.64 -6.65
N ASP A 776 13.60 17.50 -6.13
CA ASP A 776 12.68 16.58 -6.82
C ASP A 776 11.44 16.26 -5.97
N VAL A 777 10.95 17.25 -5.21
CA VAL A 777 9.76 17.06 -4.39
C VAL A 777 8.53 16.91 -5.26
N GLN A 778 7.55 16.13 -4.80
CA GLN A 778 6.36 15.74 -5.55
C GLN A 778 6.61 14.88 -6.81
N ASN A 779 7.78 14.25 -6.95
CA ASN A 779 8.02 13.32 -8.04
C ASN A 779 7.21 12.02 -7.83
N PRO A 780 6.26 11.70 -8.72
CA PRO A 780 5.53 10.45 -8.63
C PRO A 780 6.51 9.28 -8.72
N ARG A 781 6.59 8.48 -7.64
CA ARG A 781 7.43 7.28 -7.40
C ARG A 781 8.65 7.46 -6.48
N GLY A 782 8.94 8.65 -5.99
CA GLY A 782 10.13 8.86 -5.15
C GLY A 782 9.89 8.88 -3.63
N MET A 783 8.64 9.05 -3.20
CA MET A 783 8.27 9.41 -1.81
C MET A 783 9.10 10.60 -1.28
N THR A 784 9.48 11.52 -2.18
CA THR A 784 10.51 12.53 -1.90
C THR A 784 10.09 13.52 -0.83
N PHE A 785 8.79 13.80 -0.70
CA PHE A 785 8.25 14.63 0.38
C PHE A 785 8.45 13.97 1.76
N VAL A 786 8.12 12.68 1.89
CA VAL A 786 8.31 11.94 3.14
C VAL A 786 9.80 11.82 3.48
N LYS A 787 10.64 11.52 2.48
CA LYS A 787 12.10 11.47 2.66
C LYS A 787 12.69 12.79 3.16
N LEU A 788 12.19 13.92 2.64
CA LEU A 788 12.59 15.25 3.11
C LEU A 788 12.31 15.45 4.60
N LEU A 789 11.12 15.05 5.08
CA LEU A 789 10.78 15.12 6.50
C LEU A 789 11.45 14.05 7.36
N GLN A 790 11.82 12.92 6.78
CA GLN A 790 12.67 11.93 7.43
C GLN A 790 14.06 12.49 7.73
N ALA A 791 14.71 13.09 6.74
CA ALA A 791 15.98 13.77 6.92
C ALA A 791 15.86 14.94 7.91
N MET A 792 14.83 15.78 7.78
CA MET A 792 14.57 16.88 8.73
C MET A 792 14.37 16.38 10.16
N GLY A 793 13.65 15.26 10.33
CA GLY A 793 13.38 14.59 11.60
C GLY A 793 14.65 14.08 12.26
N ARG A 794 15.40 13.24 11.54
CA ARG A 794 16.59 12.52 12.00
C ARG A 794 17.78 13.43 12.22
N GLY A 795 17.98 14.43 11.37
CA GLY A 795 19.04 15.44 11.54
C GLY A 795 18.71 16.51 12.59
N GLY A 796 17.52 16.50 13.19
CA GLY A 796 17.09 17.52 14.15
C GLY A 796 16.82 18.91 13.54
N ALA A 797 16.87 19.04 12.21
CA ALA A 797 16.74 20.32 11.52
C ALA A 797 15.41 21.01 11.80
N LEU A 798 15.46 22.32 12.04
CA LEU A 798 14.28 23.15 12.27
C LEU A 798 13.53 23.51 10.99
N GLN A 799 14.22 23.47 9.84
CA GLN A 799 13.70 23.87 8.55
C GLN A 799 14.11 22.88 7.46
N ALA A 800 13.22 22.68 6.50
CA ALA A 800 13.55 22.00 5.26
C ALA A 800 12.96 22.76 4.07
N TRP A 801 13.62 22.63 2.93
CA TRP A 801 13.25 23.26 1.67
C TRP A 801 13.30 22.23 0.56
N ALA A 802 12.31 22.21 -0.33
CA ALA A 802 12.47 21.51 -1.58
C ALA A 802 11.69 22.13 -2.72
N SER A 803 12.08 21.81 -3.95
CA SER A 803 11.39 22.29 -5.16
C SER A 803 11.09 21.17 -6.14
N THR A 804 10.24 21.44 -7.12
CA THR A 804 10.01 20.58 -8.29
C THR A 804 11.01 20.90 -9.42
N ALA A 805 12.17 21.51 -9.13
CA ALA A 805 13.07 22.04 -10.15
C ALA A 805 13.74 20.96 -11.02
N ALA A 806 13.86 19.73 -10.51
CA ALA A 806 14.31 18.56 -11.27
C ALA A 806 13.27 18.05 -12.30
N GLN A 807 12.05 18.60 -12.30
CA GLN A 807 11.00 18.24 -13.24
C GLN A 807 10.98 19.24 -14.41
N ASP A 808 10.80 18.75 -15.64
CA ASP A 808 10.78 19.55 -16.88
C ASP A 808 9.47 20.35 -17.07
N GLN A 809 8.69 20.56 -16.00
CA GLN A 809 7.35 21.14 -16.06
C GLN A 809 7.31 22.55 -15.45
N ALA A 810 6.70 23.51 -16.17
CA ALA A 810 6.49 24.88 -15.73
C ALA A 810 4.99 25.20 -15.55
N PRO A 811 4.58 25.92 -14.47
CA PRO A 811 5.43 26.51 -13.43
C PRO A 811 6.04 25.46 -12.50
N ARG A 812 7.16 25.83 -11.88
CA ARG A 812 7.79 25.03 -10.81
C ARG A 812 7.19 25.43 -9.47
N PHE A 813 7.22 24.51 -8.52
CA PHE A 813 6.73 24.75 -7.16
C PHE A 813 7.83 24.54 -6.13
N GLY A 814 7.79 25.40 -5.13
CA GLY A 814 8.62 25.39 -3.95
C GLY A 814 7.83 24.95 -2.73
N ILE A 815 8.44 24.16 -1.86
CA ILE A 815 7.90 23.73 -0.57
C ILE A 815 8.89 24.06 0.53
N ARG A 816 8.48 24.85 1.52
CA ARG A 816 9.23 24.99 2.77
C ARG A 816 8.47 24.38 3.93
N LEU A 817 9.21 23.72 4.80
CA LEU A 817 8.77 23.08 6.01
C LEU A 817 9.49 23.69 7.21
N GLN A 818 8.76 23.89 8.31
CA GLN A 818 9.30 24.45 9.54
C GLN A 818 8.71 23.74 10.75
N ARG A 819 9.56 23.36 11.71
CA ARG A 819 9.10 22.90 13.03
C ARG A 819 8.46 24.06 13.78
N LEU A 820 7.24 23.87 14.25
CA LEU A 820 6.62 24.73 15.25
C LEU A 820 7.21 24.39 16.64
N PRO A 821 7.07 25.28 17.65
CA PRO A 821 7.61 25.04 18.99
C PRO A 821 7.12 23.74 19.64
N ASP A 822 5.94 23.27 19.26
CA ASP A 822 5.29 22.05 19.73
C ASP A 822 5.36 20.90 18.70
N SER A 823 6.26 20.96 17.72
CA SER A 823 6.53 19.83 16.83
C SER A 823 7.16 18.67 17.58
N GLU A 824 6.59 17.48 17.39
CA GLU A 824 7.23 16.23 17.78
C GLU A 824 7.62 15.42 16.55
N PHE A 825 8.80 14.80 16.60
CA PHE A 825 9.26 13.81 15.63
C PHE A 825 9.61 12.55 16.40
N ARG A 826 9.03 11.41 16.05
CA ARG A 826 9.28 10.14 16.73
C ARG A 826 9.52 9.01 15.77
N VAL A 827 10.51 8.17 16.05
CA VAL A 827 10.85 7.00 15.24
C VAL A 827 10.44 5.71 15.94
N ALA A 828 9.75 4.84 15.23
CA ALA A 828 9.43 3.49 15.68
C ALA A 828 10.66 2.58 15.58
N ALA A 829 10.67 1.47 16.33
CA ALA A 829 11.77 0.50 16.31
C ALA A 829 12.08 -0.05 14.90
N HIS A 830 11.07 -0.14 14.03
CA HIS A 830 11.21 -0.56 12.62
C HIS A 830 11.62 0.59 11.68
N GLY A 831 11.99 1.76 12.20
CA GLY A 831 12.48 2.92 11.43
C GLY A 831 11.41 3.88 10.89
N GLY A 832 10.12 3.60 11.07
CA GLY A 832 9.05 4.50 10.63
C GLY A 832 9.05 5.82 11.41
N LEU A 833 9.06 6.96 10.72
CA LEU A 833 9.06 8.29 11.34
C LEU A 833 7.65 8.89 11.35
N SER A 834 7.17 9.22 12.55
CA SER A 834 5.96 10.01 12.77
C SER A 834 6.31 11.45 13.14
N TYR A 835 5.49 12.42 12.73
CA TYR A 835 5.68 13.81 13.10
C TYR A 835 4.38 14.59 13.26
N THR A 836 4.42 15.67 14.03
CA THR A 836 3.31 16.60 14.25
C THR A 836 3.73 18.06 14.13
N ASN A 837 2.74 18.92 13.86
CA ASN A 837 2.85 20.37 13.95
C ASN A 837 3.97 20.94 13.07
N VAL A 838 4.17 20.42 11.86
CA VAL A 838 5.12 21.00 10.91
C VAL A 838 4.38 22.02 10.06
N GLN A 839 4.83 23.26 10.05
CA GLN A 839 4.26 24.27 9.17
C GLN A 839 4.79 24.09 7.75
N LEU A 840 3.90 24.13 6.76
CA LEU A 840 4.17 24.01 5.35
C LEU A 840 3.76 25.29 4.60
N ALA A 841 4.66 25.75 3.74
CA ALA A 841 4.37 26.74 2.71
C ALA A 841 4.70 26.15 1.34
N LEU A 842 3.81 26.33 0.37
CA LEU A 842 3.93 25.91 -1.01
C LEU A 842 3.64 27.09 -1.94
N ALA A 843 4.51 27.36 -2.91
CA ALA A 843 4.30 28.48 -3.85
C ALA A 843 4.89 28.17 -5.23
N PRO A 844 4.38 28.79 -6.31
CA PRO A 844 5.08 28.81 -7.57
C PRO A 844 6.43 29.52 -7.39
N CYS A 845 7.48 29.04 -8.06
CA CYS A 845 8.80 29.65 -8.05
C CYS A 845 9.34 29.86 -9.48
N ASP A 846 10.35 30.72 -9.58
CA ASP A 846 11.08 30.98 -10.81
C ASP A 846 12.01 29.81 -11.18
N ALA A 847 12.82 29.95 -12.22
CA ALA A 847 13.68 28.86 -12.70
C ALA A 847 14.70 28.39 -11.64
N ALA A 848 15.16 29.28 -10.76
CA ALA A 848 16.10 28.92 -9.70
C ALA A 848 15.41 28.15 -8.56
N CYS A 849 14.15 28.49 -8.25
CA CYS A 849 13.44 27.93 -7.09
C CYS A 849 14.31 27.95 -5.85
N ASP A 850 14.75 29.15 -5.46
CA ASP A 850 15.38 29.38 -4.16
C ASP A 850 14.30 29.47 -3.07
N ALA A 851 14.70 29.32 -1.80
CA ALA A 851 13.76 29.23 -0.68
C ALA A 851 12.78 30.43 -0.62
N PRO A 852 11.45 30.21 -0.67
CA PRO A 852 10.44 31.26 -0.70
C PRO A 852 10.42 31.94 0.65
N GLN A 853 10.32 33.27 0.69
CA GLN A 853 10.26 33.99 1.96
C GLN A 853 9.00 33.61 2.75
N LEU A 854 9.13 33.30 4.06
CA LEU A 854 7.98 33.23 4.99
C LEU A 854 7.42 34.63 5.01
N GLN A 855 6.18 34.83 4.57
CA GLN A 855 5.47 35.99 5.08
C GLN A 855 5.06 35.64 6.51
N PRO A 856 5.46 36.43 7.52
CA PRO A 856 4.98 36.22 8.88
C PRO A 856 3.46 36.26 8.89
N PRO A 857 2.79 35.47 9.74
CA PRO A 857 1.35 35.56 9.86
C PRO A 857 0.97 36.99 10.25
N GLU A 858 0.25 37.71 9.37
CA GLU A 858 -0.37 38.98 9.79
C GLU A 858 -1.23 38.68 11.00
N VAL A 859 -0.90 39.32 12.12
CA VAL A 859 -1.71 39.34 13.32
C VAL A 859 -3.03 39.98 12.94
N LYS A 860 -4.10 39.18 12.80
CA LYS A 860 -5.45 39.73 12.83
C LYS A 860 -5.59 40.43 14.17
N LYS A 861 -5.56 41.76 14.19
CA LYS A 861 -6.13 42.52 15.31
C LYS A 861 -7.54 41.99 15.49
N ALA A 862 -7.82 41.41 16.65
CA ALA A 862 -9.19 41.13 17.04
C ALA A 862 -9.99 42.42 16.83
N ALA A 863 -11.05 42.36 16.03
CA ALA A 863 -12.01 43.44 16.00
C ALA A 863 -12.61 43.56 17.42
N PRO A 864 -12.73 44.78 17.96
CA PRO A 864 -13.19 45.01 19.33
C PRO A 864 -14.58 44.45 19.59
#